data_AF-A0A2G6Y5U9-F1
#
_entry.id   AF-A0A2G6Y5U9-F1
#
_cell.length_a   1.000
_cell.length_b   1.000
_cell.length_c   1.000
_cell.angle_alpha   90.00
_cell.angle_beta   90.00
_cell.angle_gamma   90.00
#
_symmetry.space_group_name_H-M   'P 1'
#
loop_
_entity.id
_entity.type
_entity.pdbx_description
1 polymer ?
#
loop_
_entity_poly.entity_id
_entity_poly.type
_entity_poly.pdbx_seq_one_letter_code
_entity_poly.pdbx_strand_id
1 'polypeptide(L)'
;MSIDHKRILTAFQPAKEISDPKRFAGRRQELEAGAELIAAKNHVFIYGPRGIGKSSLARQLEIIAKGNPELLEEINSPLKDMQFSFATCFLTRDESVNNINQLLYRLMIDDTGFGKFDSLFSKFGEVQKYAQGAQLDAKLVADFWRRAKAIAGSSQDGLIIFIDEFELIQTHEGFSSLLKAAPDGVVFAVTGIATTERELVRDHLSIERQLTTGKLPVSPMAPNELLRVVATAEGLIKHEILYSDEAKTELIRIVAGQPYLLHLIGRESLLNAFRSKKKVISLTDLNFALSEIALRRTDSVLEDQYLKAIGNSNQREIVLRAFAATCSPNAHTSQAYPIAEGQGVTNVSYYVADLQKDSFGSSLRKVKEQVYSFRDSLFQAYVSATPRRLSHEKSDDPSPTLKRAAGQEFELLHFSDLHFGEAHYFSKLPSAQDSIPHEDKPSLDKFVGQTIEREHFRPNLIVFSGDLTQRGTSTEFNLAKTAISGILNSATENGSNPDIVLIPGNHDVNWALQEGDPDAGMAFQPYINFRNALITHSRIDVPISPERLYEVRQFESNGARVIVAAFNSAVLIKKGDDRGYIGTTQLDNALQEVSRLDPLNQFIRIAVFHHHLVPVHSGEATIRAEALLTDAPAVKQRLYKAKFIMALHGHRHQGHEEMVSDGENSLVVIGCGSSSVVVPERGSQPLQFNRIAIQLMKENVAIQVTKYYFDTAVEEWKAQPAKTFSVSKAHKE
;
A
#
# COMPACT_ATOMS: atom_id res chain seq x y z
N MET A 1 24.34 -13.17 -17.51
CA MET A 1 23.71 -11.85 -17.61
C MET A 1 24.18 -11.04 -16.43
N SER A 2 24.55 -9.78 -16.65
CA SER A 2 25.07 -8.87 -15.62
C SER A 2 23.97 -8.05 -14.96
N ILE A 3 22.75 -8.12 -15.49
CA ILE A 3 21.64 -7.32 -15.02
C ILE A 3 21.02 -7.85 -13.74
N ASP A 4 20.72 -6.91 -12.85
CA ASP A 4 19.96 -7.15 -11.63
C ASP A 4 18.53 -7.63 -11.95
N HIS A 5 18.11 -8.72 -11.30
CA HIS A 5 16.76 -9.28 -11.40
C HIS A 5 15.67 -8.23 -11.11
N LYS A 6 15.95 -7.25 -10.23
CA LYS A 6 15.04 -6.12 -9.97
C LYS A 6 14.76 -5.27 -11.22
N ARG A 7 15.74 -5.07 -12.09
CA ARG A 7 15.54 -4.31 -13.34
C ARG A 7 14.65 -5.07 -14.32
N ILE A 8 14.79 -6.39 -14.42
CA ILE A 8 13.90 -7.23 -15.22
C ILE A 8 12.46 -7.15 -14.71
N LEU A 9 12.27 -7.27 -13.39
CA LEU A 9 10.94 -7.21 -12.77
C LEU A 9 10.24 -5.86 -12.94
N THR A 10 11.00 -4.79 -13.14
CA THR A 10 10.47 -3.41 -13.19
C THR A 10 10.50 -2.78 -14.57
N ALA A 11 11.01 -3.46 -15.61
CA ALA A 11 11.08 -2.91 -16.98
C ALA A 11 9.69 -2.66 -17.58
N PHE A 12 8.73 -3.54 -17.29
CA PHE A 12 7.31 -3.34 -17.55
C PHE A 12 6.53 -3.32 -16.23
N GLN A 13 5.52 -2.46 -16.11
CA GLN A 13 4.77 -2.22 -14.87
C GLN A 13 3.26 -2.40 -15.09
N PRO A 14 2.73 -3.63 -15.11
CA PRO A 14 1.30 -3.85 -15.31
C PRO A 14 0.46 -3.50 -14.07
N ALA A 15 1.02 -3.68 -12.87
CA ALA A 15 0.26 -3.60 -11.61
C ALA A 15 0.26 -2.21 -10.94
N LYS A 16 1.02 -1.24 -11.49
CA LYS A 16 1.13 0.11 -10.94
C LYS A 16 1.14 1.12 -12.07
N GLU A 17 0.61 2.29 -11.80
CA GLU A 17 0.73 3.42 -12.69
C GLU A 17 2.19 3.86 -12.85
N ILE A 18 2.54 4.32 -14.04
CA ILE A 18 3.89 4.81 -14.33
C ILE A 18 4.01 6.21 -13.73
N SER A 19 4.89 6.36 -12.74
CA SER A 19 5.19 7.62 -12.05
C SER A 19 6.61 8.13 -12.29
N ASP A 20 7.46 7.37 -12.99
CA ASP A 20 8.80 7.80 -13.40
C ASP A 20 8.73 8.33 -14.83
N PRO A 21 9.01 9.64 -15.07
CA PRO A 21 9.04 10.26 -16.40
C PRO A 21 9.79 9.41 -17.44
N LYS A 22 10.95 8.88 -17.07
CA LYS A 22 11.84 8.13 -17.99
C LYS A 22 11.26 6.80 -18.45
N ARG A 23 10.22 6.32 -17.79
CA ARG A 23 9.52 5.06 -18.10
C ARG A 23 8.23 5.31 -18.87
N PHE A 24 7.75 6.54 -18.91
CA PHE A 24 6.54 6.90 -19.60
C PHE A 24 6.86 7.17 -21.08
N ALA A 25 6.15 6.50 -21.99
CA ALA A 25 6.40 6.62 -23.42
C ALA A 25 5.10 6.73 -24.21
N GLY A 26 5.13 7.54 -25.26
CA GLY A 26 3.94 7.86 -26.06
C GLY A 26 3.11 8.98 -25.43
N ARG A 27 1.82 9.08 -25.82
CA ARG A 27 0.83 10.03 -25.26
C ARG A 27 1.20 11.50 -25.42
N ARG A 28 1.88 11.83 -26.52
CA ARG A 28 2.35 13.21 -26.76
C ARG A 28 1.19 14.20 -26.73
N GLN A 29 0.13 13.92 -27.49
CA GLN A 29 -1.01 14.83 -27.63
C GLN A 29 -1.77 15.00 -26.32
N GLU A 30 -1.97 13.90 -25.58
CA GLU A 30 -2.65 13.93 -24.29
C GLU A 30 -1.84 14.63 -23.20
N LEU A 31 -0.51 14.48 -23.20
CA LEU A 31 0.38 15.21 -22.30
C LEU A 31 0.37 16.72 -22.61
N GLU A 32 0.50 17.11 -23.87
CA GLU A 32 0.45 18.51 -24.30
C GLU A 32 -0.90 19.13 -23.94
N ALA A 33 -2.00 18.49 -24.31
CA ALA A 33 -3.35 18.98 -24.00
C ALA A 33 -3.60 19.06 -22.48
N GLY A 34 -3.16 18.05 -21.71
CA GLY A 34 -3.29 18.08 -20.25
C GLY A 34 -2.49 19.22 -19.62
N ALA A 35 -1.27 19.47 -20.09
CA ALA A 35 -0.44 20.58 -19.63
C ALA A 35 -1.05 21.95 -20.00
N GLU A 36 -1.66 22.10 -21.19
CA GLU A 36 -2.41 23.30 -21.58
C GLU A 36 -3.59 23.57 -20.64
N LEU A 37 -4.34 22.52 -20.26
CA LEU A 37 -5.46 22.65 -19.32
C LEU A 37 -5.00 23.09 -17.93
N ILE A 38 -3.89 22.53 -17.45
CA ILE A 38 -3.28 22.90 -16.16
C ILE A 38 -2.78 24.35 -16.21
N ALA A 39 -2.11 24.75 -17.29
CA ALA A 39 -1.65 26.11 -17.52
C ALA A 39 -2.81 27.12 -17.50
N ALA A 40 -3.96 26.75 -18.08
CA ALA A 40 -5.18 27.56 -18.07
C ALA A 40 -5.94 27.51 -16.73
N LYS A 41 -5.48 26.73 -15.74
CA LYS A 41 -6.15 26.49 -14.46
C LYS A 41 -7.59 25.96 -14.62
N ASN A 42 -7.83 25.21 -15.70
CA ASN A 42 -9.12 24.55 -15.92
C ASN A 42 -9.20 23.26 -15.11
N HIS A 43 -10.40 22.92 -14.62
CA HIS A 43 -10.65 21.56 -14.16
C HIS A 43 -10.42 20.56 -15.31
N VAL A 44 -9.83 19.41 -15.00
CA VAL A 44 -9.43 18.40 -15.99
C VAL A 44 -10.27 17.15 -15.82
N PHE A 45 -10.85 16.66 -16.90
CA PHE A 45 -11.70 15.47 -16.92
C PHE A 45 -11.05 14.43 -17.83
N ILE A 46 -10.29 13.51 -17.23
CA ILE A 46 -9.53 12.48 -17.93
C ILE A 46 -10.40 11.22 -18.05
N TYR A 47 -10.79 10.83 -19.26
CA TYR A 47 -11.68 9.68 -19.45
C TYR A 47 -11.28 8.81 -20.62
N GLY A 48 -11.71 7.56 -20.57
CA GLY A 48 -11.43 6.55 -21.59
C GLY A 48 -11.56 5.14 -21.04
N PRO A 49 -11.42 4.11 -21.89
CA PRO A 49 -11.64 2.73 -21.52
C PRO A 49 -10.71 2.22 -20.40
N ARG A 50 -11.04 1.08 -19.80
CA ARG A 50 -10.20 0.40 -18.79
C ARG A 50 -8.85 0.00 -19.40
N GLY A 51 -7.78 0.05 -18.60
CA GLY A 51 -6.44 -0.41 -19.01
C GLY A 51 -5.70 0.50 -20.01
N ILE A 52 -6.28 1.66 -20.37
CA ILE A 52 -5.76 2.56 -21.40
C ILE A 52 -4.62 3.50 -20.94
N GLY A 53 -4.32 3.53 -19.63
CA GLY A 53 -3.23 4.33 -19.06
C GLY A 53 -3.62 5.70 -18.47
N LYS A 54 -4.91 5.92 -18.14
CA LYS A 54 -5.40 7.19 -17.55
C LYS A 54 -4.67 7.59 -16.27
N SER A 55 -4.57 6.67 -15.31
CA SER A 55 -3.89 6.89 -14.03
C SER A 55 -2.41 7.24 -14.21
N SER A 56 -1.73 6.59 -15.17
CA SER A 56 -0.33 6.92 -15.51
C SER A 56 -0.22 8.31 -16.13
N LEU A 57 -1.12 8.67 -17.05
CA LEU A 57 -1.18 10.04 -17.60
C LEU A 57 -1.42 11.08 -16.49
N ALA A 58 -2.37 10.83 -15.59
CA ALA A 58 -2.66 11.72 -14.46
C ALA A 58 -1.46 11.91 -13.55
N ARG A 59 -0.66 10.85 -13.27
CA ARG A 59 0.61 10.96 -12.52
C ARG A 59 1.64 11.82 -13.24
N GLN A 60 1.77 11.68 -14.56
CA GLN A 60 2.69 12.52 -15.31
C GLN A 60 2.26 13.98 -15.31
N LEU A 61 0.95 14.24 -15.41
CA LEU A 61 0.41 15.58 -15.25
C LEU A 61 0.62 16.13 -13.83
N GLU A 62 0.55 15.29 -12.80
CA GLU A 62 0.92 15.67 -11.43
C GLU A 62 2.39 16.11 -11.33
N ILE A 63 3.30 15.40 -12.00
CA ILE A 63 4.75 15.70 -12.04
C ILE A 63 5.02 17.00 -12.79
N ILE A 64 4.35 17.20 -13.93
CA ILE A 64 4.42 18.45 -14.71
C ILE A 64 3.89 19.61 -13.86
N ALA A 65 2.75 19.47 -13.19
CA ALA A 65 2.16 20.51 -12.36
C ALA A 65 3.06 20.93 -11.18
N LYS A 66 3.87 20.02 -10.65
CA LYS A 66 4.90 20.31 -9.62
C LYS A 66 6.09 21.12 -10.16
N GLY A 67 6.21 21.27 -11.48
CA GLY A 67 7.28 22.02 -12.12
C GLY A 67 8.42 21.17 -12.68
N ASN A 68 8.21 19.87 -12.95
CA ASN A 68 9.18 19.06 -13.68
C ASN A 68 8.86 19.04 -15.19
N PRO A 69 9.67 19.69 -16.05
CA PRO A 69 9.43 19.77 -17.48
C PRO A 69 9.99 18.59 -18.28
N GLU A 70 10.64 17.59 -17.66
CA GLU A 70 11.42 16.54 -18.35
C GLU A 70 10.64 15.85 -19.49
N LEU A 71 9.37 15.49 -19.27
CA LEU A 71 8.53 14.91 -20.32
C LEU A 71 8.16 15.91 -21.42
N LEU A 72 7.91 17.17 -21.07
CA LEU A 72 7.61 18.23 -22.05
C LEU A 72 8.83 18.52 -22.92
N GLU A 73 10.03 18.46 -22.36
CA GLU A 73 11.30 18.55 -23.10
C GLU A 73 11.52 17.35 -24.02
N GLU A 74 11.33 16.12 -23.50
CA GLU A 74 11.51 14.88 -24.26
C GLU A 74 10.59 14.83 -25.50
N ILE A 75 9.32 15.22 -25.33
CA ILE A 75 8.40 15.30 -26.45
C ILE A 75 8.59 16.57 -27.28
N ASN A 76 9.50 17.49 -26.91
CA ASN A 76 9.67 18.79 -27.55
C ASN A 76 8.32 19.53 -27.69
N SER A 77 7.62 19.66 -26.58
CA SER A 77 6.37 20.39 -26.45
C SER A 77 6.61 21.91 -26.56
N PRO A 78 5.65 22.68 -27.10
CA PRO A 78 5.70 24.15 -27.03
C PRO A 78 5.64 24.68 -25.59
N LEU A 79 5.23 23.86 -24.61
CA LEU A 79 5.13 24.22 -23.19
C LEU A 79 6.38 23.90 -22.38
N LYS A 80 7.45 23.37 -22.99
CA LYS A 80 8.66 22.94 -22.27
C LYS A 80 9.33 24.04 -21.45
N ASP A 81 9.21 25.30 -21.88
CA ASP A 81 9.78 26.46 -21.20
C ASP A 81 8.80 27.08 -20.16
N MET A 82 7.57 26.55 -20.05
CA MET A 82 6.59 27.02 -19.09
C MET A 82 6.92 26.50 -17.69
N GLN A 83 6.94 27.40 -16.71
CA GLN A 83 7.14 27.05 -15.31
C GLN A 83 5.79 26.79 -14.65
N PHE A 84 5.64 25.59 -14.09
CA PHE A 84 4.49 25.21 -13.28
C PHE A 84 4.90 25.16 -11.80
N SER A 85 4.04 25.66 -10.91
CA SER A 85 4.27 25.65 -9.47
C SER A 85 2.95 25.44 -8.73
N PHE A 86 2.41 24.23 -8.83
CA PHE A 86 1.25 23.80 -8.04
C PHE A 86 1.66 22.92 -6.85
N ALA A 87 0.99 23.13 -5.72
CA ALA A 87 0.83 22.07 -4.74
C ALA A 87 -0.10 21.00 -5.34
N THR A 88 0.20 19.72 -5.15
CA THR A 88 -0.63 18.63 -5.70
C THR A 88 -1.16 17.73 -4.61
N CYS A 89 -2.36 17.17 -4.82
CA CYS A 89 -2.93 16.05 -4.08
C CYS A 89 -3.33 14.97 -5.08
N PHE A 90 -3.22 13.70 -4.74
CA PHE A 90 -3.60 12.61 -5.64
C PHE A 90 -4.25 11.49 -4.85
N LEU A 91 -5.58 11.46 -4.83
CA LEU A 91 -6.34 10.42 -4.15
C LEU A 91 -6.89 9.44 -5.19
N THR A 92 -6.60 8.14 -5.03
CA THR A 92 -7.29 7.09 -5.78
C THR A 92 -8.52 6.66 -4.99
N ARG A 93 -9.70 6.65 -5.63
CA ARG A 93 -10.94 6.27 -4.96
C ARG A 93 -10.86 4.82 -4.47
N ASP A 94 -11.23 4.63 -3.21
CA ASP A 94 -11.36 3.33 -2.56
C ASP A 94 -12.82 3.03 -2.14
N GLU A 95 -13.06 1.86 -1.55
CA GLU A 95 -14.41 1.43 -1.15
C GLU A 95 -15.08 2.29 -0.06
N SER A 96 -14.32 3.06 0.73
CA SER A 96 -14.87 3.98 1.75
C SER A 96 -15.49 5.24 1.15
N VAL A 97 -15.13 5.59 -0.09
CA VAL A 97 -15.61 6.81 -0.76
C VAL A 97 -16.76 6.48 -1.71
N ASN A 98 -18.00 6.65 -1.25
CA ASN A 98 -19.21 6.36 -2.05
C ASN A 98 -20.03 7.61 -2.41
N ASN A 99 -19.73 8.76 -1.80
CA ASN A 99 -20.35 10.06 -2.08
C ASN A 99 -19.34 11.22 -1.95
N ILE A 100 -19.78 12.43 -2.31
CA ILE A 100 -18.91 13.62 -2.31
C ILE A 100 -18.50 14.07 -0.90
N ASN A 101 -19.34 13.93 0.12
CA ASN A 101 -18.92 14.26 1.50
C ASN A 101 -17.78 13.33 1.95
N GLN A 102 -17.91 12.03 1.71
CA GLN A 102 -16.85 11.06 2.03
C GLN A 102 -15.56 11.37 1.26
N LEU A 103 -15.66 11.75 -0.02
CA LEU A 103 -14.52 12.18 -0.82
C LEU A 103 -13.80 13.39 -0.20
N LEU A 104 -14.54 14.44 0.18
CA LEU A 104 -13.95 15.64 0.80
C LEU A 104 -13.34 15.32 2.16
N TYR A 105 -14.02 14.50 2.96
CA TYR A 105 -13.51 14.06 4.25
C TYR A 105 -12.20 13.29 4.09
N ARG A 106 -12.18 12.29 3.19
CA ARG A 106 -11.01 11.49 2.85
C ARG A 106 -9.83 12.35 2.38
N LEU A 107 -10.08 13.29 1.46
CA LEU A 107 -9.08 14.23 0.97
C LEU A 107 -8.44 15.05 2.10
N MET A 108 -9.17 15.38 3.17
CA MET A 108 -8.60 16.18 4.26
C MET A 108 -7.69 15.40 5.21
N ILE A 109 -7.92 14.11 5.39
CA ILE A 109 -7.23 13.29 6.40
C ILE A 109 -6.10 12.41 5.82
N ASP A 110 -6.16 12.12 4.53
CA ASP A 110 -5.24 11.19 3.89
C ASP A 110 -3.89 11.82 3.52
N ASP A 111 -2.79 11.06 3.64
CA ASP A 111 -1.44 11.53 3.28
C ASP A 111 -1.23 11.72 1.76
N THR A 112 -2.06 11.11 0.91
CA THR A 112 -2.07 11.39 -0.53
C THR A 112 -2.84 12.69 -0.85
N GLY A 113 -3.76 13.06 0.05
CA GLY A 113 -4.56 14.29 0.07
C GLY A 113 -3.88 15.43 0.84
N PHE A 114 -4.65 16.10 1.71
CA PHE A 114 -4.23 17.25 2.51
C PHE A 114 -3.44 16.85 3.76
N GLY A 115 -3.54 15.59 4.21
CA GLY A 115 -2.90 15.08 5.43
C GLY A 115 -1.37 15.15 5.39
N LYS A 116 -0.74 15.25 4.21
CA LYS A 116 0.71 15.46 4.08
C LYS A 116 1.20 16.88 4.35
N PHE A 117 0.30 17.87 4.44
CA PHE A 117 0.69 19.26 4.67
C PHE A 117 0.65 19.55 6.17
N ASP A 118 1.76 19.27 6.87
CA ASP A 118 1.89 19.47 8.32
C ASP A 118 1.49 20.89 8.78
N SER A 119 1.70 21.90 7.93
CA SER A 119 1.33 23.29 8.20
C SER A 119 -0.18 23.53 8.37
N LEU A 120 -1.02 22.68 7.76
CA LEU A 120 -2.48 22.76 7.94
C LEU A 120 -2.88 22.37 9.35
N PHE A 121 -2.20 21.38 9.92
CA PHE A 121 -2.44 20.96 11.28
C PHE A 121 -2.18 22.13 12.23
N SER A 122 -1.01 22.78 12.14
CA SER A 122 -0.67 23.93 12.99
C SER A 122 -1.64 25.11 12.84
N LYS A 123 -2.24 25.28 11.65
CA LYS A 123 -3.11 26.42 11.34
C LYS A 123 -4.59 26.18 11.65
N PHE A 124 -5.09 24.96 11.45
CA PHE A 124 -6.52 24.63 11.51
C PHE A 124 -6.86 23.51 12.50
N GLY A 125 -5.87 22.83 13.06
CA GLY A 125 -6.04 21.67 13.93
C GLY A 125 -6.55 20.43 13.19
N GLU A 126 -6.96 19.43 13.97
CA GLU A 126 -7.56 18.20 13.48
C GLU A 126 -8.82 18.44 12.64
N VAL A 127 -9.06 17.53 11.70
CA VAL A 127 -10.32 17.49 10.96
C VAL A 127 -11.44 17.08 11.91
N GLN A 128 -12.49 17.88 11.99
CA GLN A 128 -13.61 17.61 12.90
C GLN A 128 -14.55 16.55 12.33
N LYS A 129 -15.54 16.12 13.12
CA LYS A 129 -16.61 15.23 12.65
C LYS A 129 -17.64 16.02 11.83
N TYR A 130 -18.00 15.48 10.67
CA TYR A 130 -19.02 16.04 9.75
C TYR A 130 -20.06 14.99 9.36
N ALA A 131 -21.22 15.43 8.83
CA ALA A 131 -22.17 14.50 8.25
C ALA A 131 -21.65 14.00 6.89
N GLN A 132 -21.72 12.69 6.67
CA GLN A 132 -21.19 12.04 5.46
C GLN A 132 -22.29 11.39 4.59
N GLY A 133 -23.52 11.91 4.71
CA GLY A 133 -24.66 11.48 3.89
C GLY A 133 -24.56 11.93 2.43
N ALA A 134 -25.57 11.61 1.62
CA ALA A 134 -25.57 11.97 0.19
C ALA A 134 -25.61 13.49 -0.07
N GLN A 135 -26.32 14.25 0.75
CA GLN A 135 -26.43 15.70 0.61
C GLN A 135 -25.19 16.40 1.19
N LEU A 136 -24.60 17.34 0.44
CA LEU A 136 -23.41 18.08 0.86
C LEU A 136 -23.56 18.77 2.22
N ASP A 137 -22.63 18.50 3.13
CA ASP A 137 -22.53 19.17 4.43
C ASP A 137 -21.82 20.53 4.25
N ALA A 138 -22.52 21.62 4.54
CA ALA A 138 -22.00 22.96 4.36
C ALA A 138 -20.78 23.28 5.26
N LYS A 139 -20.71 22.70 6.47
CA LYS A 139 -19.57 22.89 7.38
C LYS A 139 -18.34 22.14 6.88
N LEU A 140 -18.54 20.94 6.36
CA LEU A 140 -17.49 20.13 5.71
C LEU A 140 -16.90 20.88 4.51
N VAL A 141 -17.76 21.36 3.61
CA VAL A 141 -17.35 22.12 2.43
C VAL A 141 -16.59 23.39 2.82
N ALA A 142 -17.06 24.11 3.84
CA ALA A 142 -16.38 25.31 4.34
C ALA A 142 -14.99 25.01 4.93
N ASP A 143 -14.84 23.93 5.71
CA ASP A 143 -13.52 23.54 6.24
C ASP A 143 -12.58 23.09 5.12
N PHE A 144 -13.08 22.26 4.21
CA PHE A 144 -12.35 21.81 3.03
C PHE A 144 -11.77 23.00 2.24
N TRP A 145 -12.59 24.02 1.93
CA TRP A 145 -12.11 25.18 1.20
C TRP A 145 -11.10 26.02 1.97
N ARG A 146 -11.28 26.18 3.28
CA ARG A 146 -10.34 26.90 4.13
C ARG A 146 -8.96 26.24 4.11
N ARG A 147 -8.91 24.90 4.19
CA ARG A 147 -7.68 24.12 4.08
C ARG A 147 -7.09 24.18 2.66
N ALA A 148 -7.91 23.92 1.63
CA ALA A 148 -7.49 23.98 0.23
C ALA A 148 -6.89 25.35 -0.16
N LYS A 149 -7.49 26.45 0.28
CA LYS A 149 -6.98 27.81 0.04
C LYS A 149 -5.64 28.07 0.71
N ALA A 150 -5.41 27.51 1.91
CA ALA A 150 -4.13 27.61 2.58
C ALA A 150 -3.03 26.83 1.86
N ILE A 151 -3.34 25.65 1.33
CA ILE A 151 -2.43 24.88 0.48
C ILE A 151 -2.16 25.62 -0.83
N ALA A 152 -3.20 26.13 -1.50
CA ALA A 152 -3.04 26.86 -2.75
C ALA A 152 -2.12 28.08 -2.57
N GLY A 153 -2.20 28.77 -1.43
CA GLY A 153 -1.31 29.89 -1.11
C GLY A 153 0.15 29.53 -0.82
N SER A 154 0.52 28.24 -0.77
CA SER A 154 1.92 27.82 -0.58
C SER A 154 2.71 27.67 -1.88
N SER A 155 2.05 27.77 -3.03
CA SER A 155 2.65 27.59 -4.36
C SER A 155 2.20 28.73 -5.29
N GLN A 156 2.98 29.03 -6.35
CA GLN A 156 2.69 30.22 -7.17
C GLN A 156 1.41 30.06 -8.01
N ASP A 157 1.13 28.85 -8.49
CA ASP A 157 -0.01 28.59 -9.38
C ASP A 157 -1.25 28.09 -8.66
N GLY A 158 -1.11 27.61 -7.42
CA GLY A 158 -2.20 27.18 -6.56
C GLY A 158 -2.12 25.70 -6.16
N LEU A 159 -3.28 25.05 -6.03
CA LEU A 159 -3.47 23.66 -5.69
C LEU A 159 -4.19 22.92 -6.82
N ILE A 160 -3.67 21.77 -7.23
CA ILE A 160 -4.39 20.80 -8.08
C ILE A 160 -4.67 19.50 -7.30
N ILE A 161 -5.92 19.05 -7.34
CA ILE A 161 -6.42 17.86 -6.65
C ILE A 161 -6.77 16.81 -7.70
N PHE A 162 -5.94 15.79 -7.82
CA PHE A 162 -6.19 14.63 -8.65
C PHE A 162 -7.07 13.62 -7.90
N ILE A 163 -8.11 13.13 -8.56
CA ILE A 163 -9.01 12.09 -8.03
C ILE A 163 -9.14 11.00 -9.08
N ASP A 164 -8.54 9.85 -8.82
CA ASP A 164 -8.56 8.70 -9.71
C ASP A 164 -9.74 7.76 -9.40
N GLU A 165 -10.20 7.01 -10.40
CA GLU A 165 -11.37 6.12 -10.35
C GLU A 165 -12.67 6.82 -9.84
N PHE A 166 -12.87 8.07 -10.25
CA PHE A 166 -14.00 8.91 -9.82
C PHE A 166 -15.37 8.33 -10.22
N GLU A 167 -15.46 7.58 -11.32
CA GLU A 167 -16.71 6.97 -11.80
C GLU A 167 -17.29 5.91 -10.87
N LEU A 168 -16.45 5.36 -9.99
CA LEU A 168 -16.83 4.33 -9.02
C LEU A 168 -17.54 4.93 -7.79
N ILE A 169 -17.52 6.25 -7.62
CA ILE A 169 -18.36 6.92 -6.63
C ILE A 169 -19.82 6.69 -7.01
N GLN A 170 -20.62 6.22 -6.04
CA GLN A 170 -22.00 5.84 -6.32
C GLN A 170 -22.86 7.06 -6.62
N THR A 171 -22.76 8.11 -5.79
CA THR A 171 -23.47 9.38 -5.99
C THR A 171 -22.52 10.55 -6.13
N HIS A 172 -22.67 11.31 -7.22
CA HIS A 172 -21.86 12.49 -7.52
C HIS A 172 -22.58 13.78 -7.08
N GLU A 173 -23.71 13.67 -6.37
CA GLU A 173 -24.56 14.79 -5.99
C GLU A 173 -23.76 15.89 -5.28
N GLY A 174 -23.90 17.13 -5.77
CA GLY A 174 -23.25 18.30 -5.21
C GLY A 174 -21.85 18.56 -5.76
N PHE A 175 -21.24 17.64 -6.51
CA PHE A 175 -19.93 17.87 -7.11
C PHE A 175 -19.94 19.05 -8.08
N SER A 176 -21.02 19.25 -8.84
CA SER A 176 -21.14 20.42 -9.73
C SER A 176 -21.14 21.75 -8.98
N SER A 177 -21.84 21.81 -7.85
CA SER A 177 -21.85 22.96 -6.94
C SER A 177 -20.47 23.19 -6.33
N LEU A 178 -19.76 22.12 -5.98
CA LEU A 178 -18.39 22.18 -5.47
C LEU A 178 -17.44 22.80 -6.50
N LEU A 179 -17.44 22.32 -7.75
CA LEU A 179 -16.59 22.86 -8.81
C LEU A 179 -16.88 24.35 -9.10
N LYS A 180 -18.13 24.78 -9.03
CA LYS A 180 -18.49 26.21 -9.17
C LYS A 180 -18.02 27.07 -8.02
N ALA A 181 -18.01 26.51 -6.81
CA ALA A 181 -17.58 27.18 -5.59
C ALA A 181 -16.06 27.07 -5.35
N ALA A 182 -15.33 26.42 -6.26
CA ALA A 182 -13.88 26.27 -6.14
C ALA A 182 -13.21 27.64 -6.07
N PRO A 183 -12.40 27.92 -5.03
CA PRO A 183 -11.64 29.15 -4.94
C PRO A 183 -10.66 29.30 -6.10
N ASP A 184 -10.31 30.54 -6.44
CA ASP A 184 -9.26 30.82 -7.42
C ASP A 184 -7.95 30.11 -7.04
N GLY A 185 -7.35 29.43 -8.02
CA GLY A 185 -6.15 28.63 -7.83
C GLY A 185 -6.39 27.24 -7.26
N VAL A 186 -7.63 26.78 -7.09
CA VAL A 186 -7.93 25.37 -6.76
C VAL A 186 -8.53 24.65 -7.96
N VAL A 187 -7.81 23.65 -8.47
CA VAL A 187 -8.16 22.89 -9.68
C VAL A 187 -8.43 21.43 -9.34
N PHE A 188 -9.50 20.84 -9.87
CA PHE A 188 -9.73 19.39 -9.81
C PHE A 188 -9.33 18.73 -11.11
N ALA A 189 -8.65 17.58 -11.01
CA ALA A 189 -8.33 16.70 -12.12
C ALA A 189 -8.90 15.31 -11.82
N VAL A 190 -10.05 14.97 -12.40
CA VAL A 190 -10.72 13.69 -12.15
C VAL A 190 -10.44 12.70 -13.28
N THR A 191 -10.19 11.44 -12.93
CA THR A 191 -10.05 10.36 -13.91
C THR A 191 -11.06 9.24 -13.68
N GLY A 192 -11.48 8.59 -14.77
CA GLY A 192 -12.36 7.43 -14.66
C GLY A 192 -12.76 6.80 -16.00
N ILE A 193 -13.35 5.60 -15.92
CA ILE A 193 -13.88 4.89 -17.10
C ILE A 193 -15.17 5.55 -17.57
N ALA A 194 -15.12 6.17 -18.74
CA ALA A 194 -16.28 6.79 -19.38
C ALA A 194 -16.04 6.94 -20.89
N THR A 195 -17.11 7.04 -21.68
CA THR A 195 -17.03 7.37 -23.12
C THR A 195 -17.15 8.87 -23.38
N THR A 196 -17.72 9.62 -22.44
CA THR A 196 -17.85 11.08 -22.48
C THR A 196 -17.57 11.68 -21.11
N GLU A 197 -17.21 12.97 -21.05
CA GLU A 197 -17.03 13.70 -19.79
C GLU A 197 -18.32 13.74 -18.93
N ARG A 198 -19.49 13.64 -19.56
CA ARG A 198 -20.80 13.61 -18.88
C ARG A 198 -21.08 12.29 -18.18
N GLU A 199 -20.56 11.18 -18.72
CA GLU A 199 -20.63 9.86 -18.08
C GLU A 199 -19.69 9.78 -16.88
N LEU A 200 -18.53 10.46 -16.96
CA LEU A 200 -17.57 10.54 -15.86
C LEU A 200 -18.15 11.31 -14.66
N VAL A 201 -18.88 12.41 -14.91
CA VAL A 201 -19.51 13.21 -13.85
C VAL A 201 -21.03 13.16 -13.98
N ARG A 202 -21.69 12.24 -13.26
CA ARG A 202 -23.16 12.07 -13.36
C ARG A 202 -23.95 13.30 -12.90
N ASP A 203 -23.43 14.08 -11.95
CA ASP A 203 -23.95 15.41 -11.56
C ASP A 203 -23.34 16.51 -12.46
N HIS A 204 -23.65 16.55 -13.75
CA HIS A 204 -23.03 17.50 -14.70
C HIS A 204 -23.91 18.65 -15.15
N LEU A 205 -25.23 18.59 -14.92
CA LEU A 205 -26.22 19.50 -15.54
C LEU A 205 -25.90 20.99 -15.36
N SER A 206 -25.17 21.32 -14.30
CA SER A 206 -24.88 22.71 -13.96
C SER A 206 -23.46 23.18 -14.38
N ILE A 207 -22.60 22.31 -14.90
CA ILE A 207 -21.16 22.58 -15.19
C ILE A 207 -20.75 22.25 -16.64
N GLU A 208 -21.66 22.32 -17.61
CA GLU A 208 -21.40 21.95 -19.01
C GLU A 208 -20.21 22.70 -19.64
N ARG A 209 -20.05 23.98 -19.30
CA ARG A 209 -18.93 24.80 -19.80
C ARG A 209 -17.59 24.25 -19.31
N GLN A 210 -17.45 24.03 -18.00
CA GLN A 210 -16.24 23.51 -17.38
C GLN A 210 -15.87 22.13 -17.95
N LEU A 211 -16.86 21.25 -18.12
CA LEU A 211 -16.67 19.93 -18.72
C LEU A 211 -16.17 20.03 -20.16
N THR A 212 -16.76 20.91 -20.97
CA THR A 212 -16.38 21.08 -22.38
C THR A 212 -14.97 21.65 -22.52
N THR A 213 -14.60 22.62 -21.68
CA THR A 213 -13.27 23.24 -21.71
C THR A 213 -12.19 22.40 -21.04
N GLY A 214 -12.57 21.45 -20.18
CA GLY A 214 -11.67 20.64 -19.37
C GLY A 214 -11.48 19.19 -19.83
N LYS A 215 -12.09 18.79 -20.95
CA LYS A 215 -12.07 17.40 -21.41
C LYS A 215 -10.68 16.94 -21.84
N LEU A 216 -10.27 15.74 -21.40
CA LEU A 216 -9.05 15.08 -21.81
C LEU A 216 -9.34 13.60 -22.13
N PRO A 217 -9.86 13.28 -23.33
CA PRO A 217 -10.12 11.91 -23.74
C PRO A 217 -8.81 11.15 -24.00
N VAL A 218 -8.70 9.94 -23.45
CA VAL A 218 -7.54 9.05 -23.64
C VAL A 218 -7.94 7.89 -24.56
N SER A 219 -7.36 7.87 -25.76
CA SER A 219 -7.66 6.88 -26.80
C SER A 219 -6.75 5.64 -26.70
N PRO A 220 -7.00 4.54 -27.44
CA PRO A 220 -6.01 3.49 -27.63
C PRO A 220 -4.68 4.02 -28.15
N MET A 221 -3.56 3.52 -27.64
CA MET A 221 -2.24 3.93 -28.11
C MET A 221 -2.02 3.49 -29.56
N ALA A 222 -1.36 4.35 -30.32
CA ALA A 222 -0.97 4.02 -31.68
C ALA A 222 0.17 2.98 -31.69
N PRO A 223 0.30 2.15 -32.75
CA PRO A 223 1.34 1.12 -32.84
C PRO A 223 2.77 1.63 -32.61
N ASN A 224 3.08 2.83 -33.09
CA ASN A 224 4.39 3.48 -32.89
C ASN A 224 4.63 3.89 -31.44
N GLU A 225 3.60 4.25 -30.67
CA GLU A 225 3.70 4.54 -29.24
C GLU A 225 3.97 3.26 -28.45
N LEU A 226 3.27 2.17 -28.77
CA LEU A 226 3.51 0.86 -28.17
C LEU A 226 4.94 0.35 -28.45
N LEU A 227 5.47 0.56 -29.66
CA LEU A 227 6.87 0.29 -29.98
C LEU A 227 7.83 1.07 -29.08
N ARG A 228 7.52 2.35 -28.79
CA ARG A 228 8.34 3.16 -27.89
C ARG A 228 8.33 2.59 -26.47
N VAL A 229 7.18 2.14 -25.96
CA VAL A 229 7.12 1.50 -24.64
C VAL A 229 8.01 0.24 -24.58
N VAL A 230 8.00 -0.59 -25.63
CA VAL A 230 8.91 -1.75 -25.72
C VAL A 230 10.36 -1.31 -25.76
N ALA A 231 10.71 -0.30 -26.57
CA ALA A 231 12.06 0.23 -26.67
C ALA A 231 12.55 0.83 -25.35
N THR A 232 11.70 1.53 -24.61
CA THR A 232 11.98 2.04 -23.27
C THR A 232 12.28 0.90 -22.30
N ALA A 233 11.46 -0.16 -22.30
CA ALA A 233 11.71 -1.35 -21.47
C ALA A 233 13.04 -2.04 -21.82
N GLU A 234 13.35 -2.22 -23.11
CA GLU A 234 14.63 -2.74 -23.61
C GLU A 234 15.82 -1.86 -23.16
N GLY A 235 15.68 -0.54 -23.21
CA GLY A 235 16.69 0.42 -22.78
C GLY A 235 16.95 0.39 -21.26
N LEU A 236 15.90 0.27 -20.44
CA LEU A 236 16.02 0.14 -18.98
C LEU A 236 16.81 -1.09 -18.57
N ILE A 237 16.76 -2.14 -19.40
CA ILE A 237 17.55 -3.37 -19.22
C ILE A 237 18.86 -3.39 -20.01
N LYS A 238 19.35 -2.20 -20.42
CA LYS A 238 20.60 -2.01 -21.16
C LYS A 238 20.69 -2.88 -22.42
N HIS A 239 19.55 -3.17 -23.04
CA HIS A 239 19.45 -4.03 -24.22
C HIS A 239 20.04 -5.45 -24.02
N GLU A 240 20.12 -5.97 -22.79
CA GLU A 240 20.60 -7.34 -22.53
C GLU A 240 19.65 -8.41 -23.10
N ILE A 241 18.36 -8.09 -23.18
CA ILE A 241 17.31 -8.91 -23.80
C ILE A 241 16.53 -8.02 -24.76
N LEU A 242 16.31 -8.48 -25.99
CA LEU A 242 15.58 -7.75 -27.04
C LEU A 242 14.42 -8.59 -27.58
N TYR A 243 13.35 -7.95 -28.02
CA TYR A 243 12.32 -8.60 -28.82
C TYR A 243 12.74 -8.61 -30.29
N SER A 244 12.57 -9.76 -30.94
CA SER A 244 12.64 -9.85 -32.40
C SER A 244 11.58 -8.97 -33.08
N ASP A 245 11.81 -8.54 -34.31
CA ASP A 245 10.88 -7.68 -35.04
C ASP A 245 9.52 -8.37 -35.26
N GLU A 246 9.53 -9.69 -35.48
CA GLU A 246 8.32 -10.50 -35.57
C GLU A 246 7.57 -10.52 -34.24
N ALA A 247 8.27 -10.71 -33.11
CA ALA A 247 7.65 -10.68 -31.78
C ALA A 247 7.11 -9.29 -31.43
N LYS A 248 7.81 -8.20 -31.79
CA LYS A 248 7.33 -6.82 -31.59
C LYS A 248 6.05 -6.58 -32.38
N THR A 249 6.06 -6.93 -33.66
CA THR A 249 4.91 -6.79 -34.56
C THR A 249 3.70 -7.55 -34.02
N GLU A 250 3.91 -8.80 -33.61
CA GLU A 250 2.83 -9.63 -33.08
C GLU A 250 2.32 -9.11 -31.74
N LEU A 251 3.22 -8.73 -30.82
CA LEU A 251 2.86 -8.15 -29.52
C LEU A 251 1.96 -6.93 -29.70
N ILE A 252 2.33 -6.00 -30.60
CA ILE A 252 1.56 -4.78 -30.87
C ILE A 252 0.20 -5.09 -31.49
N ARG A 253 0.16 -6.03 -32.44
CA ARG A 253 -1.08 -6.50 -33.05
C ARG A 253 -2.03 -7.06 -32.00
N ILE A 254 -1.51 -7.85 -31.08
CA ILE A 254 -2.28 -8.52 -30.02
C ILE A 254 -2.82 -7.52 -28.99
N VAL A 255 -2.00 -6.58 -28.50
CA VAL A 255 -2.43 -5.65 -27.44
C VAL A 255 -3.41 -4.60 -27.95
N ALA A 256 -3.47 -4.36 -29.27
CA ALA A 256 -4.46 -3.51 -29.92
C ALA A 256 -4.65 -2.12 -29.25
N GLY A 257 -3.53 -1.47 -28.91
CA GLY A 257 -3.53 -0.15 -28.27
C GLY A 257 -3.70 -0.14 -26.75
N GLN A 258 -3.73 -1.31 -26.08
CA GLN A 258 -3.87 -1.44 -24.62
C GLN A 258 -2.51 -1.48 -23.90
N PRO A 259 -2.05 -0.40 -23.24
CA PRO A 259 -0.80 -0.39 -22.47
C PRO A 259 -0.73 -1.48 -21.42
N TYR A 260 -1.83 -1.68 -20.69
CA TYR A 260 -1.86 -2.65 -19.60
C TYR A 260 -1.43 -4.05 -20.06
N LEU A 261 -2.01 -4.52 -21.17
CA LEU A 261 -1.66 -5.82 -21.73
C LEU A 261 -0.23 -5.84 -22.28
N LEU A 262 0.24 -4.73 -22.87
CA LEU A 262 1.64 -4.62 -23.30
C LEU A 262 2.59 -4.81 -22.11
N HIS A 263 2.33 -4.17 -20.98
CA HIS A 263 3.15 -4.33 -19.78
C HIS A 263 3.04 -5.74 -19.18
N LEU A 264 1.85 -6.34 -19.20
CA LEU A 264 1.62 -7.69 -18.66
C LEU A 264 2.40 -8.74 -19.47
N ILE A 265 2.18 -8.75 -20.78
CA ILE A 265 2.80 -9.69 -21.72
C ILE A 265 4.30 -9.42 -21.82
N GLY A 266 4.69 -8.15 -21.87
CA GLY A 266 6.08 -7.73 -21.89
C GLY A 266 6.85 -8.24 -20.66
N ARG A 267 6.30 -8.03 -19.47
CA ARG A 267 6.92 -8.48 -18.21
C ARG A 267 7.11 -9.99 -18.18
N GLU A 268 6.08 -10.77 -18.49
CA GLU A 268 6.15 -12.23 -18.44
C GLU A 268 7.16 -12.77 -19.48
N SER A 269 7.16 -12.19 -20.68
CA SER A 269 8.12 -12.56 -21.72
C SER A 269 9.57 -12.29 -21.30
N LEU A 270 9.85 -11.12 -20.71
CA LEU A 270 11.17 -10.79 -20.18
C LEU A 270 11.59 -11.72 -19.04
N LEU A 271 10.69 -12.04 -18.11
CA LEU A 271 10.98 -12.94 -17.00
C LEU A 271 11.33 -14.35 -17.48
N ASN A 272 10.56 -14.87 -18.45
CA ASN A 272 10.81 -16.18 -19.03
C ASN A 272 12.13 -16.23 -19.80
N ALA A 273 12.43 -15.18 -20.58
CA ALA A 273 13.71 -15.05 -21.25
C ALA A 273 14.89 -14.97 -20.27
N PHE A 274 14.75 -14.18 -19.19
CA PHE A 274 15.77 -14.05 -18.15
C PHE A 274 16.04 -15.37 -17.43
N ARG A 275 14.99 -16.08 -17.00
CA ARG A 275 15.09 -17.42 -16.37
C ARG A 275 15.77 -18.42 -17.30
N SER A 276 15.43 -18.37 -18.58
CA SER A 276 15.98 -19.23 -19.64
C SER A 276 17.33 -18.73 -20.18
N LYS A 277 17.89 -17.64 -19.64
CA LYS A 277 19.14 -17.00 -20.08
C LYS A 277 19.17 -16.65 -21.59
N LYS A 278 18.01 -16.34 -22.19
CA LYS A 278 17.86 -15.94 -23.59
C LYS A 278 18.09 -14.44 -23.78
N LYS A 279 18.83 -14.06 -24.82
CA LYS A 279 19.07 -12.65 -25.19
C LYS A 279 18.05 -12.08 -26.19
N VAL A 280 17.27 -12.94 -26.84
CA VAL A 280 16.26 -12.54 -27.81
C VAL A 280 14.96 -13.26 -27.49
N ILE A 281 13.86 -12.50 -27.44
CA ILE A 281 12.49 -12.99 -27.33
C ILE A 281 11.95 -13.18 -28.75
N SER A 282 11.79 -14.45 -29.13
CA SER A 282 11.18 -14.84 -30.40
C SER A 282 9.65 -14.83 -30.31
N LEU A 283 8.98 -14.99 -31.46
CA LEU A 283 7.53 -15.20 -31.52
C LEU A 283 7.10 -16.42 -30.67
N THR A 284 7.89 -17.49 -30.66
CA THR A 284 7.62 -18.69 -29.85
C THR A 284 7.68 -18.39 -28.36
N ASP A 285 8.63 -17.56 -27.92
CA ASP A 285 8.76 -17.14 -26.52
C ASP A 285 7.59 -16.25 -26.08
N LEU A 286 7.15 -15.36 -26.98
CA LEU A 286 5.98 -14.51 -26.76
C LEU A 286 4.70 -15.37 -26.58
N ASN A 287 4.49 -16.35 -27.46
CA ASN A 287 3.37 -17.28 -27.37
C ASN A 287 3.41 -18.12 -26.08
N PHE A 288 4.61 -18.54 -25.66
CA PHE A 288 4.80 -19.22 -24.38
C PHE A 288 4.41 -18.33 -23.19
N ALA A 289 4.81 -17.05 -23.19
CA ALA A 289 4.43 -16.11 -22.14
C ALA A 289 2.91 -15.88 -22.06
N LEU A 290 2.22 -15.82 -23.21
CA LEU A 290 0.76 -15.73 -23.26
C LEU A 290 0.07 -16.95 -22.64
N SER A 291 0.62 -18.14 -22.86
CA SER A 291 0.16 -19.38 -22.20
C SER A 291 0.40 -19.36 -20.70
N GLU A 292 1.53 -18.85 -20.24
CA GLU A 292 1.83 -18.73 -18.80
C GLU A 292 0.88 -17.74 -18.10
N ILE A 293 0.59 -16.59 -18.72
CA ILE A 293 -0.37 -15.60 -18.19
C ILE A 293 -1.74 -16.23 -17.96
N ALA A 294 -2.18 -17.02 -18.93
CA ALA A 294 -3.41 -17.79 -18.89
C ALA A 294 -3.40 -18.84 -17.78
N LEU A 295 -2.42 -19.74 -17.79
CA LEU A 295 -2.37 -20.91 -16.91
C LEU A 295 -2.13 -20.55 -15.45
N ARG A 296 -1.28 -19.54 -15.19
CA ARG A 296 -0.97 -19.08 -13.83
C ARG A 296 -1.98 -18.08 -13.29
N ARG A 297 -2.99 -17.70 -14.08
CA ARG A 297 -3.97 -16.65 -13.73
C ARG A 297 -3.29 -15.36 -13.28
N THR A 298 -2.26 -14.92 -14.00
CA THR A 298 -1.45 -13.74 -13.63
C THR A 298 -2.32 -12.48 -13.49
N ASP A 299 -3.42 -12.39 -14.25
CA ASP A 299 -4.54 -11.48 -13.99
C ASP A 299 -5.80 -12.31 -13.71
N SER A 300 -6.14 -12.46 -12.42
CA SER A 300 -7.28 -13.28 -12.01
C SER A 300 -8.63 -12.70 -12.45
N VAL A 301 -8.76 -11.37 -12.54
CA VAL A 301 -10.03 -10.72 -12.86
C VAL A 301 -10.40 -10.96 -14.33
N LEU A 302 -9.47 -10.72 -15.25
CA LEU A 302 -9.68 -10.95 -16.68
C LEU A 302 -9.83 -12.45 -16.98
N GLU A 303 -9.06 -13.30 -16.29
CA GLU A 303 -9.16 -14.75 -16.45
C GLU A 303 -10.50 -15.30 -15.93
N ASP A 304 -10.96 -14.88 -14.75
CA ASP A 304 -12.25 -15.30 -14.23
C ASP A 304 -13.40 -14.80 -15.10
N GLN A 305 -13.30 -13.59 -15.66
CA GLN A 305 -14.25 -13.08 -16.64
C GLN A 305 -14.24 -13.93 -17.93
N TYR A 306 -13.06 -14.37 -18.38
CA TYR A 306 -12.90 -15.24 -19.55
C TYR A 306 -13.56 -16.60 -19.30
N LEU A 307 -13.21 -17.25 -18.19
CA LEU A 307 -13.75 -18.55 -17.79
C LEU A 307 -15.27 -18.49 -17.59
N LYS A 308 -15.79 -17.40 -17.02
CA LYS A 308 -17.23 -17.17 -16.90
C LYS A 308 -17.89 -17.01 -18.27
N ALA A 309 -17.28 -16.27 -19.18
CA ALA A 309 -17.80 -16.05 -20.53
C ALA A 309 -17.86 -17.35 -21.32
N ILE A 310 -16.84 -18.20 -21.26
CA ILE A 310 -16.80 -19.46 -22.02
C ILE A 310 -17.58 -20.60 -21.35
N GLY A 311 -17.61 -20.65 -20.02
CA GLY A 311 -18.04 -21.83 -19.28
C GLY A 311 -17.28 -23.08 -19.74
N ASN A 312 -18.01 -24.18 -19.98
CA ASN A 312 -17.45 -25.44 -20.50
C ASN A 312 -17.69 -25.62 -22.02
N SER A 313 -18.00 -24.54 -22.75
CA SER A 313 -18.38 -24.63 -24.17
C SER A 313 -17.28 -24.15 -25.11
N ASN A 314 -16.65 -25.09 -25.81
CA ASN A 314 -15.66 -24.79 -26.86
C ASN A 314 -16.28 -23.97 -28.01
N GLN A 315 -17.54 -24.23 -28.38
CA GLN A 315 -18.24 -23.43 -29.40
C GLN A 315 -18.43 -21.97 -28.97
N ARG A 316 -18.72 -21.74 -27.68
CA ARG A 316 -18.85 -20.38 -27.14
C ARG A 316 -17.51 -19.65 -27.13
N GLU A 317 -16.44 -20.36 -26.77
CA GLU A 317 -15.07 -19.84 -26.82
C GLU A 317 -14.67 -19.42 -28.26
N ILE A 318 -15.03 -20.22 -29.27
CA ILE A 318 -14.82 -19.88 -30.68
C ILE A 318 -15.59 -18.60 -31.06
N VAL A 319 -16.87 -18.50 -30.70
CA VAL A 319 -17.69 -17.33 -31.01
C VAL A 319 -17.15 -16.07 -30.33
N LEU A 320 -16.81 -16.15 -29.04
CA LEU A 320 -16.23 -15.04 -28.28
C LEU A 320 -14.97 -14.50 -28.99
N ARG A 321 -14.09 -15.40 -29.43
CA ARG A 321 -12.85 -15.04 -30.14
C ARG A 321 -13.08 -14.51 -31.55
N ALA A 322 -14.05 -15.04 -32.29
CA ALA A 322 -14.43 -14.53 -33.60
C ALA A 322 -14.93 -13.07 -33.53
N PHE A 323 -15.71 -12.76 -32.49
CA PHE A 323 -16.12 -11.38 -32.20
C PHE A 323 -14.93 -10.51 -31.76
N ALA A 324 -14.04 -11.02 -30.91
CA ALA A 324 -12.88 -10.26 -30.46
C ALA A 324 -11.94 -9.87 -31.62
N ALA A 325 -11.80 -10.76 -32.62
CA ALA A 325 -10.97 -10.54 -33.80
C ALA A 325 -11.53 -9.52 -34.81
N THR A 326 -12.85 -9.30 -34.81
CA THR A 326 -13.53 -8.43 -35.79
C THR A 326 -14.03 -7.11 -35.21
N CYS A 327 -14.02 -6.97 -33.88
CA CYS A 327 -14.60 -5.82 -33.20
C CYS A 327 -13.63 -4.62 -33.18
N SER A 328 -13.91 -3.57 -33.97
CA SER A 328 -13.15 -2.30 -33.93
C SER A 328 -13.98 -1.09 -34.40
N PRO A 329 -14.63 -0.32 -33.50
CA PRO A 329 -15.00 -0.65 -32.12
C PRO A 329 -16.23 -1.58 -32.02
N ASN A 330 -16.82 -1.93 -33.16
CA ASN A 330 -17.98 -2.82 -33.26
C ASN A 330 -17.67 -3.98 -34.21
N ALA A 331 -18.29 -5.13 -33.99
CA ALA A 331 -18.26 -6.29 -34.87
C ALA A 331 -19.63 -6.47 -35.56
N HIS A 332 -19.61 -6.61 -36.88
CA HIS A 332 -20.79 -6.97 -37.65
C HIS A 332 -20.89 -8.50 -37.76
N THR A 333 -22.10 -9.06 -37.65
CA THR A 333 -22.30 -10.53 -37.71
C THR A 333 -21.82 -11.12 -39.03
N SER A 334 -21.95 -10.40 -40.15
CA SER A 334 -21.42 -10.84 -41.45
C SER A 334 -19.90 -11.05 -41.50
N GLN A 335 -19.15 -10.51 -40.53
CA GLN A 335 -17.70 -10.72 -40.42
C GLN A 335 -17.39 -11.78 -39.35
N ALA A 336 -18.05 -11.72 -38.19
CA ALA A 336 -17.78 -12.63 -37.09
C ALA A 336 -18.35 -14.04 -37.29
N TYR A 337 -19.54 -14.17 -37.90
CA TYR A 337 -20.22 -15.47 -38.05
C TYR A 337 -19.45 -16.41 -38.97
N PRO A 338 -18.97 -15.98 -40.16
CA PRO A 338 -18.19 -16.86 -41.03
C PRO A 338 -16.91 -17.40 -40.36
N ILE A 339 -16.26 -16.61 -39.50
CA ILE A 339 -15.07 -17.05 -38.76
C ILE A 339 -15.42 -18.16 -37.76
N ALA A 340 -16.56 -18.05 -37.08
CA ALA A 340 -17.01 -19.05 -36.11
C ALA A 340 -17.53 -20.32 -36.81
N GLU A 341 -18.32 -20.17 -37.87
CA GLU A 341 -18.84 -21.28 -38.69
C GLU A 341 -17.70 -22.06 -39.35
N GLY A 342 -16.68 -21.36 -39.88
CA GLY A 342 -15.48 -21.98 -40.44
C GLY A 342 -14.65 -22.77 -39.42
N GLN A 343 -14.90 -22.59 -38.12
CA GLN A 343 -14.28 -23.35 -37.03
C GLN A 343 -15.23 -24.39 -36.42
N GLY A 344 -16.34 -24.70 -37.09
CA GLY A 344 -17.26 -25.79 -36.72
C GLY A 344 -18.37 -25.40 -35.75
N VAL A 345 -18.65 -24.11 -35.54
CA VAL A 345 -19.80 -23.67 -34.74
C VAL A 345 -21.08 -23.76 -35.58
N THR A 346 -22.06 -24.56 -35.12
CA THR A 346 -23.30 -24.80 -35.88
C THR A 346 -24.40 -23.79 -35.61
N ASN A 347 -24.38 -23.11 -34.47
CA ASN A 347 -25.39 -22.12 -34.09
C ASN A 347 -24.73 -20.88 -33.44
N VAL A 348 -24.10 -20.05 -34.27
CA VAL A 348 -23.37 -18.85 -33.79
C VAL A 348 -24.30 -17.89 -33.04
N SER A 349 -25.53 -17.68 -33.53
CA SER A 349 -26.47 -16.73 -32.93
C SER A 349 -26.89 -17.12 -31.51
N TYR A 350 -27.01 -18.42 -31.22
CA TYR A 350 -27.24 -18.93 -29.87
C TYR A 350 -26.12 -18.52 -28.90
N TYR A 351 -24.85 -18.71 -29.28
CA TYR A 351 -23.73 -18.34 -28.42
C TYR A 351 -23.53 -16.83 -28.30
N VAL A 352 -23.89 -16.05 -29.33
CA VAL A 352 -23.94 -14.59 -29.23
C VAL A 352 -25.01 -14.14 -28.24
N ALA A 353 -26.17 -14.82 -28.21
CA ALA A 353 -27.19 -14.58 -27.20
C ALA A 353 -26.69 -14.93 -25.79
N ASP A 354 -25.94 -16.03 -25.62
CA ASP A 354 -25.33 -16.38 -24.34
C ASP A 354 -24.32 -15.32 -23.85
N LEU A 355 -23.43 -14.85 -24.73
CA LEU A 355 -22.42 -13.85 -24.38
C LEU A 355 -22.98 -12.47 -24.00
N GLN A 356 -24.29 -12.26 -24.15
CA GLN A 356 -25.00 -11.05 -23.70
C GLN A 356 -25.66 -11.21 -22.31
N LYS A 357 -25.73 -12.43 -21.76
CA LYS A 357 -26.38 -12.73 -20.47
C LYS A 357 -25.41 -12.56 -19.31
N ASP A 358 -25.92 -12.11 -18.17
CA ASP A 358 -25.13 -11.93 -16.95
C ASP A 358 -24.55 -13.24 -16.40
N SER A 359 -25.24 -14.36 -16.63
CA SER A 359 -24.77 -15.70 -16.29
C SER A 359 -23.47 -16.08 -17.00
N PHE A 360 -23.18 -15.46 -18.15
CA PHE A 360 -21.95 -15.63 -18.92
C PHE A 360 -21.13 -14.33 -18.98
N GLY A 361 -21.26 -13.48 -17.95
CA GLY A 361 -20.42 -12.30 -17.79
C GLY A 361 -20.76 -11.13 -18.71
N SER A 362 -21.81 -11.23 -19.53
CA SER A 362 -22.32 -10.13 -20.36
C SER A 362 -21.23 -9.44 -21.22
N SER A 363 -20.30 -10.23 -21.76
CA SER A 363 -19.14 -9.73 -22.50
C SER A 363 -19.51 -8.90 -23.74
N LEU A 364 -20.60 -9.26 -24.42
CA LEU A 364 -21.10 -8.55 -25.61
C LEU A 364 -22.33 -7.70 -25.29
N ARG A 365 -22.49 -6.59 -26.00
CA ARG A 365 -23.73 -5.80 -26.07
C ARG A 365 -24.15 -5.60 -27.53
N LYS A 366 -25.44 -5.68 -27.79
CA LYS A 366 -26.01 -5.33 -29.10
C LYS A 366 -26.07 -3.80 -29.21
N VAL A 367 -25.41 -3.24 -30.21
CA VAL A 367 -25.41 -1.80 -30.49
C VAL A 367 -26.57 -1.43 -31.41
N LYS A 368 -26.78 -2.23 -32.45
CA LYS A 368 -27.92 -2.16 -33.37
C LYS A 368 -28.13 -3.52 -34.03
N GLU A 369 -29.06 -3.62 -34.96
CA GLU A 369 -29.28 -4.86 -35.72
C GLU A 369 -27.97 -5.34 -36.37
N GLN A 370 -27.65 -6.63 -36.20
CA GLN A 370 -26.43 -7.29 -36.69
C GLN A 370 -25.09 -6.69 -36.22
N VAL A 371 -25.09 -5.74 -35.27
CA VAL A 371 -23.87 -5.07 -34.80
C VAL A 371 -23.75 -5.18 -33.28
N TYR A 372 -22.61 -5.69 -32.84
CA TYR A 372 -22.29 -5.91 -31.43
C TYR A 372 -20.98 -5.22 -31.07
N SER A 373 -20.79 -4.92 -29.78
CA SER A 373 -19.52 -4.47 -29.25
C SER A 373 -19.19 -5.22 -27.96
N PHE A 374 -17.92 -5.25 -27.58
CA PHE A 374 -17.56 -5.63 -26.23
C PHE A 374 -18.01 -4.55 -25.23
N ARG A 375 -18.35 -4.96 -24.01
CA ARG A 375 -18.59 -4.02 -22.91
C ARG A 375 -17.30 -3.48 -22.32
N ASP A 376 -16.23 -4.28 -22.36
CA ASP A 376 -14.89 -3.92 -21.89
C ASP A 376 -13.87 -4.21 -23.01
N SER A 377 -13.22 -3.16 -23.51
CA SER A 377 -12.19 -3.27 -24.55
C SER A 377 -10.92 -3.96 -24.06
N LEU A 378 -10.62 -3.87 -22.76
CA LEU A 378 -9.48 -4.57 -22.17
C LEU A 378 -9.72 -6.08 -22.17
N PHE A 379 -10.93 -6.50 -21.80
CA PHE A 379 -11.35 -7.89 -21.90
C PHE A 379 -11.32 -8.41 -23.34
N GLN A 380 -11.78 -7.61 -24.31
CA GLN A 380 -11.66 -7.97 -25.73
C GLN A 380 -10.20 -8.25 -26.11
N ALA A 381 -9.28 -7.35 -25.77
CA ALA A 381 -7.87 -7.51 -26.09
C ALA A 381 -7.25 -8.71 -25.36
N TYR A 382 -7.67 -8.99 -24.12
CA TYR A 382 -7.25 -10.18 -23.37
C TYR A 382 -7.70 -11.49 -24.03
N VAL A 383 -8.95 -11.55 -24.51
CA VAL A 383 -9.48 -12.68 -25.30
C VAL A 383 -8.65 -12.88 -26.56
N SER A 384 -8.31 -11.80 -27.26
CA SER A 384 -7.47 -11.87 -28.47
C SER A 384 -6.03 -12.30 -28.18
N ALA A 385 -5.49 -11.91 -27.02
CA ALA A 385 -4.10 -12.14 -26.65
C ALA A 385 -3.81 -13.55 -26.14
N THR A 386 -4.64 -14.07 -25.24
CA THR A 386 -4.34 -15.33 -24.56
C THR A 386 -4.76 -16.55 -25.39
N PRO A 387 -4.14 -17.72 -25.21
CA PRO A 387 -4.54 -18.95 -25.91
C PRO A 387 -5.92 -19.45 -25.45
N ARG A 388 -6.44 -20.51 -26.06
CA ARG A 388 -7.69 -21.14 -25.62
C ARG A 388 -7.51 -21.87 -24.29
N ARG A 389 -8.61 -22.01 -23.53
CA ARG A 389 -8.64 -22.77 -22.27
C ARG A 389 -9.15 -24.19 -22.47
N LEU A 390 -10.06 -24.41 -23.41
CA LEU A 390 -10.65 -25.72 -23.68
C LEU A 390 -9.93 -26.48 -24.80
N SER A 391 -8.60 -26.35 -24.88
CA SER A 391 -7.72 -27.12 -25.78
C SER A 391 -6.90 -28.16 -25.02
N HIS A 392 -6.75 -29.37 -25.59
CA HIS A 392 -5.98 -30.47 -25.01
C HIS A 392 -4.46 -30.16 -25.02
N GLU A 393 -3.82 -30.03 -23.85
CA GLU A 393 -2.45 -30.49 -23.48
C GLU A 393 -1.95 -29.84 -22.15
N LYS A 394 -1.27 -30.60 -21.28
CA LYS A 394 -0.72 -30.19 -19.96
C LYS A 394 0.77 -30.56 -19.85
N SER A 395 1.59 -29.76 -19.15
CA SER A 395 2.92 -30.14 -18.64
C SER A 395 3.29 -29.42 -17.33
N ASP A 396 3.88 -30.15 -16.38
CA ASP A 396 4.33 -29.76 -15.03
C ASP A 396 5.80 -29.26 -14.98
N ASP A 397 6.18 -28.53 -13.91
CA ASP A 397 7.58 -28.11 -13.61
C ASP A 397 7.90 -28.12 -12.09
N PRO A 398 9.09 -28.58 -11.62
CA PRO A 398 9.55 -28.44 -10.23
C PRO A 398 10.97 -27.81 -10.07
N SER A 399 11.28 -27.18 -8.91
CA SER A 399 12.70 -26.92 -8.50
C SER A 399 12.91 -26.56 -7.00
N PRO A 400 14.16 -26.64 -6.45
CA PRO A 400 14.50 -27.08 -5.07
C PRO A 400 15.25 -26.07 -4.14
N THR A 401 15.62 -26.50 -2.92
CA THR A 401 16.13 -25.71 -1.75
C THR A 401 17.60 -25.98 -1.32
N LEU A 402 18.23 -25.03 -0.60
CA LEU A 402 19.65 -25.01 -0.11
C LEU A 402 19.76 -24.73 1.43
N LYS A 403 20.83 -25.22 2.10
CA LYS A 403 21.10 -25.19 3.57
C LYS A 403 22.19 -24.15 4.02
N ARG A 404 22.22 -23.78 5.32
CA ARG A 404 23.07 -22.74 5.99
C ARG A 404 23.96 -23.24 7.17
N ALA A 405 24.93 -22.42 7.64
CA ALA A 405 25.92 -22.63 8.73
C ALA A 405 25.86 -21.57 9.88
N ALA A 406 26.50 -21.82 11.04
CA ALA A 406 26.28 -21.17 12.36
C ALA A 406 27.34 -20.13 12.83
N GLY A 407 26.96 -19.21 13.76
CA GLY A 407 27.83 -18.24 14.44
C GLY A 407 27.29 -16.79 14.51
N GLN A 408 25.97 -16.60 14.69
CA GLN A 408 25.26 -15.39 14.26
C GLN A 408 24.54 -14.71 15.44
N GLU A 409 24.62 -13.38 15.51
CA GLU A 409 24.04 -12.54 16.58
C GLU A 409 23.08 -11.51 15.99
N PHE A 410 21.92 -11.31 16.64
CA PHE A 410 20.91 -10.32 16.28
C PHE A 410 20.50 -9.53 17.53
N GLU A 411 20.64 -8.21 17.47
CA GLU A 411 20.30 -7.29 18.56
C GLU A 411 19.08 -6.46 18.21
N LEU A 412 18.18 -6.26 19.18
CA LEU A 412 17.09 -5.32 19.07
C LEU A 412 16.91 -4.47 20.33
N LEU A 413 16.45 -3.22 20.12
CA LEU A 413 15.91 -2.38 21.20
C LEU A 413 14.38 -2.45 21.18
N HIS A 414 13.76 -2.51 22.34
CA HIS A 414 12.32 -2.60 22.49
C HIS A 414 11.82 -1.50 23.42
N PHE A 415 10.96 -0.64 22.87
CA PHE A 415 10.30 0.49 23.51
C PHE A 415 8.78 0.27 23.45
N SER A 416 8.05 0.84 24.40
CA SER A 416 6.58 0.81 24.41
C SER A 416 6.02 1.94 25.27
N ASP A 417 4.75 2.25 25.06
CA ASP A 417 3.98 3.15 25.91
C ASP A 417 4.71 4.48 26.04
N LEU A 418 4.82 5.19 24.91
CA LEU A 418 5.49 6.48 24.82
C LEU A 418 4.57 7.63 25.22
N HIS A 419 3.27 7.51 24.90
CA HIS A 419 2.22 8.47 25.25
C HIS A 419 2.57 9.93 24.89
N PHE A 420 3.12 10.17 23.69
CA PHE A 420 3.31 11.54 23.22
C PHE A 420 1.98 12.29 23.31
N GLY A 421 1.96 13.40 24.05
CA GLY A 421 0.74 14.09 24.46
C GLY A 421 0.80 14.52 25.92
N GLU A 422 -0.36 14.56 26.57
CA GLU A 422 -0.51 15.07 27.94
C GLU A 422 0.25 14.24 29.00
N ALA A 423 0.37 12.93 28.77
CA ALA A 423 1.00 11.98 29.69
C ALA A 423 2.47 11.68 29.39
N HIS A 424 3.07 12.37 28.42
CA HIS A 424 4.48 12.19 28.08
C HIS A 424 5.39 12.78 29.16
N TYR A 425 6.19 11.97 29.83
CA TYR A 425 7.05 12.36 30.95
C TYR A 425 8.07 13.45 30.58
N PHE A 426 8.78 13.29 29.45
CA PHE A 426 9.84 14.21 29.08
C PHE A 426 9.32 15.61 28.70
N SER A 427 8.04 15.74 28.36
CA SER A 427 7.42 17.06 28.13
C SER A 427 7.07 17.80 29.43
N LYS A 428 7.16 17.13 30.59
CA LYS A 428 6.87 17.69 31.91
C LYS A 428 8.12 18.04 32.72
N LEU A 429 9.32 17.75 32.21
CA LEU A 429 10.56 18.10 32.91
C LEU A 429 10.69 19.63 33.02
N PRO A 430 11.02 20.17 34.21
CA PRO A 430 11.13 21.61 34.39
C PRO A 430 12.32 22.16 33.59
N SER A 431 12.06 23.07 32.65
CA SER A 431 13.09 23.79 31.92
C SER A 431 13.31 25.18 32.53
N ALA A 432 14.57 25.60 32.68
CA ALA A 432 14.92 26.94 33.16
C ALA A 432 14.48 28.02 32.14
N GLN A 433 13.27 28.58 32.35
CA GLN A 433 12.62 29.62 31.53
C GLN A 433 12.22 29.19 30.10
N ASP A 434 11.15 29.81 29.57
CA ASP A 434 10.57 29.51 28.24
C ASP A 434 11.48 29.86 27.04
N SER A 435 12.70 30.32 27.28
CA SER A 435 13.61 30.92 26.28
C SER A 435 14.69 29.98 25.73
N ILE A 436 14.77 28.74 26.20
CA ILE A 436 15.77 27.78 25.69
C ILE A 436 15.32 27.26 24.32
N PRO A 437 16.19 27.25 23.29
CA PRO A 437 15.90 26.62 22.01
C PRO A 437 15.33 25.21 22.18
N HIS A 438 14.37 24.83 21.32
CA HIS A 438 13.76 23.49 21.39
C HIS A 438 14.80 22.36 21.29
N GLU A 439 15.88 22.61 20.57
CA GLU A 439 17.05 21.72 20.44
C GLU A 439 17.85 21.52 21.72
N ASP A 440 17.61 22.29 22.78
CA ASP A 440 18.26 22.16 24.08
C ASP A 440 17.35 21.54 25.16
N LYS A 441 16.06 21.34 24.86
CA LYS A 441 15.10 20.78 25.82
C LYS A 441 15.36 19.28 26.08
N PRO A 442 15.31 18.82 27.34
CA PRO A 442 15.35 17.39 27.67
C PRO A 442 14.28 16.60 26.91
N SER A 443 14.64 15.45 26.35
CA SER A 443 13.75 14.64 25.51
C SER A 443 14.19 13.18 25.49
N LEU A 444 13.23 12.28 25.23
CA LEU A 444 13.46 10.82 25.22
C LEU A 444 14.62 10.45 24.29
N ASP A 445 14.63 10.98 23.08
CA ASP A 445 15.61 10.66 22.05
C ASP A 445 17.02 11.08 22.41
N LYS A 446 17.20 12.21 23.10
CA LYS A 446 18.53 12.65 23.58
C LYS A 446 19.09 11.72 24.65
N PHE A 447 18.29 11.40 25.66
CA PHE A 447 18.75 10.51 26.74
C PHE A 447 19.01 9.08 26.24
N VAL A 448 18.18 8.59 25.33
CA VAL A 448 18.40 7.31 24.66
C VAL A 448 19.65 7.38 23.76
N GLY A 449 19.83 8.47 23.00
CA GLY A 449 20.99 8.69 22.14
C GLY A 449 22.31 8.71 22.92
N GLN A 450 22.36 9.42 24.05
CA GLN A 450 23.50 9.41 24.97
C GLN A 450 23.81 8.00 25.49
N THR A 451 22.76 7.21 25.76
CA THR A 451 22.92 5.82 26.22
C THR A 451 23.43 4.92 25.10
N ILE A 452 22.90 5.05 23.88
CA ILE A 452 23.37 4.33 22.69
C ILE A 452 24.86 4.61 22.44
N GLU A 453 25.28 5.87 22.58
CA GLU A 453 26.68 6.26 22.39
C GLU A 453 27.57 5.68 23.50
N ARG A 454 27.19 5.88 24.77
CA ARG A 454 27.94 5.43 25.96
C ARG A 454 28.10 3.92 26.03
N GLU A 455 27.04 3.18 25.74
CA GLU A 455 27.01 1.71 25.80
C GLU A 455 27.39 1.06 24.47
N HIS A 456 27.66 1.87 23.43
CA HIS A 456 27.97 1.43 22.08
C HIS A 456 26.94 0.48 21.47
N PHE A 457 25.64 0.78 21.63
CA PHE A 457 24.58 -0.03 21.02
C PHE A 457 24.62 0.04 19.50
N ARG A 458 24.40 -1.11 18.85
CA ARG A 458 24.33 -1.26 17.40
C ARG A 458 23.17 -2.20 17.05
N PRO A 459 21.92 -1.79 17.34
CA PRO A 459 20.79 -2.66 17.14
C PRO A 459 20.58 -2.94 15.66
N ASN A 460 20.19 -4.16 15.33
CA ASN A 460 19.72 -4.50 13.99
C ASN A 460 18.27 -4.05 13.77
N LEU A 461 17.50 -3.99 14.86
CA LEU A 461 16.08 -3.68 14.84
C LEU A 461 15.71 -2.82 16.06
N ILE A 462 14.84 -1.83 15.87
CA ILE A 462 14.16 -1.12 16.96
C ILE A 462 12.67 -1.41 16.88
N VAL A 463 12.07 -1.89 17.97
CA VAL A 463 10.66 -2.25 18.06
C VAL A 463 9.95 -1.26 18.96
N PHE A 464 8.84 -0.69 18.49
CA PHE A 464 7.92 0.09 19.30
C PHE A 464 6.56 -0.64 19.39
N SER A 465 6.24 -1.18 20.56
CA SER A 465 5.10 -2.08 20.75
C SER A 465 3.78 -1.38 21.15
N GLY A 466 3.51 -0.18 20.61
CA GLY A 466 2.23 0.52 20.77
C GLY A 466 2.19 1.60 21.85
N ASP A 467 1.04 2.27 21.90
CA ASP A 467 0.76 3.49 22.67
C ASP A 467 1.84 4.56 22.47
N LEU A 468 2.08 4.85 21.19
CA LEU A 468 3.03 5.88 20.78
C LEU A 468 2.50 7.27 21.16
N THR A 469 1.19 7.46 21.12
CA THR A 469 0.50 8.72 21.41
C THR A 469 -0.48 8.57 22.57
N GLN A 470 -1.00 9.69 23.09
CA GLN A 470 -2.04 9.67 24.13
C GLN A 470 -3.45 9.53 23.55
N ARG A 471 -3.72 10.13 22.39
CA ARG A 471 -5.07 10.26 21.82
C ARG A 471 -5.14 9.99 20.31
N GLY A 472 -4.08 9.44 19.71
CA GLY A 472 -4.05 9.11 18.29
C GLY A 472 -4.11 10.33 17.38
N THR A 473 -3.69 11.52 17.85
CA THR A 473 -3.75 12.74 17.04
C THR A 473 -2.52 12.90 16.16
N SER A 474 -2.68 13.58 15.01
CA SER A 474 -1.59 13.88 14.08
C SER A 474 -0.47 14.69 14.76
N THR A 475 -0.82 15.59 15.69
CA THR A 475 0.17 16.33 16.52
C THR A 475 1.06 15.38 17.30
N GLU A 476 0.44 14.46 18.04
CA GLU A 476 1.12 13.58 18.96
C GLU A 476 2.01 12.62 18.18
N PHE A 477 1.52 12.14 17.03
CA PHE A 477 2.32 11.35 16.10
C PHE A 477 3.49 12.13 15.48
N ASN A 478 3.34 13.42 15.19
CA ASN A 478 4.45 14.25 14.71
C ASN A 478 5.52 14.46 15.79
N LEU A 479 5.14 14.57 17.07
CA LEU A 479 6.06 14.54 18.20
C LEU A 479 6.78 13.19 18.30
N ALA A 480 6.02 12.09 18.21
CA ALA A 480 6.57 10.74 18.22
C ALA A 480 7.57 10.52 17.07
N LYS A 481 7.24 10.97 15.86
CA LYS A 481 8.10 10.89 14.68
C LYS A 481 9.44 11.59 14.92
N THR A 482 9.40 12.78 15.52
CA THR A 482 10.59 13.58 15.80
C THR A 482 11.52 12.82 16.76
N ALA A 483 10.99 12.33 17.88
CA ALA A 483 11.78 11.57 18.85
C ALA A 483 12.30 10.24 18.27
N ILE A 484 11.46 9.46 17.60
CA ILE A 484 11.86 8.19 16.99
C ILE A 484 12.96 8.41 15.94
N SER A 485 12.85 9.46 15.14
CA SER A 485 13.90 9.83 14.18
C SER A 485 15.22 10.18 14.89
N GLY A 486 15.17 10.89 16.02
CA GLY A 486 16.34 11.19 16.85
C GLY A 486 17.03 9.92 17.40
N ILE A 487 16.24 8.94 17.86
CA ILE A 487 16.75 7.63 18.30
C ILE A 487 17.40 6.87 17.13
N LEU A 488 16.73 6.79 15.99
CA LEU A 488 17.25 6.12 14.79
C LEU A 488 18.57 6.74 14.32
N ASN A 489 18.65 8.07 14.30
CA ASN A 489 19.88 8.79 13.93
C ASN A 489 21.03 8.46 14.88
N SER A 490 20.75 8.40 16.19
CA SER A 490 21.76 8.06 17.20
C SER A 490 22.23 6.61 17.10
N ALA A 491 21.37 5.70 16.63
CA ALA A 491 21.67 4.29 16.43
C ALA A 491 22.32 3.97 15.07
N THR A 492 22.50 4.96 14.20
CA THR A 492 23.03 4.77 12.85
C THR A 492 24.55 4.59 12.89
N GLU A 493 25.06 3.55 12.24
CA GLU A 493 26.51 3.31 12.10
C GLU A 493 26.90 3.10 10.63
N ASN A 494 28.01 3.71 10.20
CA ASN A 494 28.56 3.58 8.84
C ASN A 494 27.53 3.82 7.71
N GLY A 495 26.55 4.69 7.94
CA GLY A 495 25.49 5.01 6.98
C GLY A 495 24.41 3.93 6.83
N SER A 496 24.38 2.92 7.71
CA SER A 496 23.31 1.93 7.79
C SER A 496 22.43 2.21 9.02
N ASN A 497 21.17 2.56 8.77
CA ASN A 497 20.19 2.75 9.84
C ASN A 497 19.68 1.39 10.34
N PRO A 498 19.37 1.24 11.63
CA PRO A 498 18.64 0.08 12.11
C PRO A 498 17.26 0.01 11.44
N ASP A 499 16.78 -1.20 11.21
CA ASP A 499 15.40 -1.40 10.81
C ASP A 499 14.44 -1.05 11.97
N ILE A 500 13.19 -0.75 11.65
CA ILE A 500 12.17 -0.40 12.65
C ILE A 500 10.89 -1.23 12.46
N VAL A 501 10.30 -1.68 13.56
CA VAL A 501 8.95 -2.26 13.62
C VAL A 501 8.09 -1.38 14.53
N LEU A 502 6.93 -0.98 14.01
CA LEU A 502 5.92 -0.17 14.70
C LEU A 502 4.62 -0.97 14.72
N ILE A 503 3.93 -0.99 15.86
CA ILE A 503 2.53 -1.41 15.94
C ILE A 503 1.74 -0.35 16.71
N PRO A 504 0.43 -0.21 16.47
CA PRO A 504 -0.39 0.69 17.27
C PRO A 504 -0.84 0.05 18.59
N GLY A 505 -1.07 0.87 19.61
CA GLY A 505 -1.80 0.51 20.82
C GLY A 505 -3.22 1.10 20.88
N ASN A 506 -3.90 0.97 22.01
CA ASN A 506 -5.26 1.46 22.19
C ASN A 506 -5.33 3.01 22.28
N HIS A 507 -4.26 3.68 22.71
CA HIS A 507 -4.17 5.13 22.70
C HIS A 507 -3.82 5.73 21.33
N ASP A 508 -3.36 4.89 20.39
CA ASP A 508 -3.06 5.29 19.01
C ASP A 508 -4.30 5.37 18.10
N VAL A 509 -5.48 5.01 18.65
CA VAL A 509 -6.77 5.11 17.98
C VAL A 509 -7.30 6.53 18.06
N ASN A 510 -7.54 7.18 16.91
CA ASN A 510 -8.21 8.47 16.89
C ASN A 510 -9.73 8.29 17.00
N TRP A 511 -10.24 8.37 18.23
CA TRP A 511 -11.67 8.19 18.51
C TRP A 511 -12.56 9.26 17.86
N ALA A 512 -12.05 10.47 17.61
CA ALA A 512 -12.83 11.50 16.93
C ALA A 512 -13.08 11.15 15.45
N LEU A 513 -12.07 10.58 14.77
CA LEU A 513 -12.21 10.04 13.42
C LEU A 513 -13.11 8.79 13.39
N GLN A 514 -12.92 7.86 14.33
CA GLN A 514 -13.77 6.65 14.44
C GLN A 514 -15.24 7.01 14.65
N GLU A 515 -15.53 7.98 15.53
CA GLU A 515 -16.90 8.45 15.75
C GLU A 515 -17.44 9.19 14.52
N GLY A 516 -16.57 9.80 13.71
CA GLY A 516 -16.90 10.57 12.51
C GLY A 516 -17.35 9.72 11.32
N ASP A 517 -16.72 8.56 11.13
CA ASP A 517 -17.13 7.54 10.16
C ASP A 517 -16.79 6.13 10.68
N PRO A 518 -17.72 5.48 11.39
CA PRO A 518 -17.44 4.20 12.03
C PRO A 518 -17.07 3.07 11.05
N ASP A 519 -17.59 3.14 9.83
CA ASP A 519 -17.46 2.08 8.83
C ASP A 519 -16.26 2.29 7.90
N ALA A 520 -15.71 3.50 7.83
CA ALA A 520 -14.59 3.81 6.94
C ALA A 520 -13.22 3.28 7.42
N GLY A 521 -13.10 2.79 8.66
CA GLY A 521 -11.85 2.26 9.20
C GLY A 521 -10.74 3.30 9.38
N MET A 522 -11.09 4.59 9.47
CA MET A 522 -10.14 5.71 9.44
C MET A 522 -9.51 6.06 10.80
N ALA A 523 -9.85 5.35 11.89
CA ALA A 523 -9.37 5.68 13.24
C ALA A 523 -7.85 5.61 13.37
N PHE A 524 -7.21 4.72 12.61
CA PHE A 524 -5.76 4.58 12.55
C PHE A 524 -5.11 5.46 11.47
N GLN A 525 -5.87 6.33 10.79
CA GLN A 525 -5.31 7.15 9.71
C GLN A 525 -4.10 7.99 10.17
N PRO A 526 -4.13 8.68 11.32
CA PRO A 526 -2.96 9.42 11.81
C PRO A 526 -1.75 8.51 12.08
N TYR A 527 -1.99 7.31 12.64
CA TYR A 527 -0.96 6.29 12.86
C TYR A 527 -0.36 5.82 11.52
N ILE A 528 -1.18 5.55 10.51
CA ILE A 528 -0.74 5.08 9.19
C ILE A 528 0.09 6.17 8.50
N ASN A 529 -0.35 7.43 8.53
CA ASN A 529 0.39 8.57 7.98
C ASN A 529 1.77 8.68 8.65
N PHE A 530 1.81 8.60 9.97
CA PHE A 530 3.04 8.59 10.77
C PHE A 530 3.98 7.44 10.40
N ARG A 531 3.45 6.22 10.33
CA ARG A 531 4.22 5.02 10.02
C ARG A 531 4.74 5.03 8.58
N ASN A 532 3.94 5.48 7.61
CA ASN A 532 4.37 5.67 6.22
C ASN A 532 5.43 6.75 6.05
N ALA A 533 5.41 7.78 6.91
CA ALA A 533 6.43 8.82 6.90
C ALA A 533 7.77 8.35 7.47
N LEU A 534 7.79 7.38 8.40
CA LEU A 534 9.02 6.78 8.94
C LEU A 534 9.52 5.61 8.09
N ILE A 535 8.62 4.78 7.56
CA ILE A 535 8.95 3.54 6.83
C ILE A 535 8.53 3.69 5.37
N THR A 536 9.38 4.35 4.58
CA THR A 536 9.05 4.76 3.20
C THR A 536 9.15 3.65 2.17
N HIS A 537 9.92 2.59 2.46
CA HIS A 537 10.13 1.45 1.54
C HIS A 537 8.97 0.45 1.51
N SER A 538 8.02 0.54 2.45
CA SER A 538 6.88 -0.36 2.55
C SER A 538 5.67 0.41 3.04
N ARG A 539 4.99 1.15 2.17
CA ARG A 539 3.81 1.94 2.55
C ARG A 539 2.59 1.04 2.76
N ILE A 540 1.74 1.43 3.71
CA ILE A 540 0.41 0.88 3.91
C ILE A 540 -0.58 1.77 3.17
N ASP A 541 -1.31 1.16 2.23
CA ASP A 541 -2.38 1.85 1.50
C ASP A 541 -3.63 1.94 2.39
N VAL A 542 -4.39 3.01 2.21
CA VAL A 542 -5.56 3.36 3.03
C VAL A 542 -6.78 3.58 2.14
N PRO A 543 -8.00 3.26 2.63
CA PRO A 543 -8.35 2.74 3.94
C PRO A 543 -7.95 1.27 4.06
N ILE A 544 -7.65 0.87 5.28
CA ILE A 544 -7.38 -0.51 5.62
C ILE A 544 -8.21 -0.86 6.83
N SER A 545 -8.86 -2.04 6.81
CA SER A 545 -9.58 -2.48 8.00
C SER A 545 -8.60 -2.70 9.15
N PRO A 546 -8.96 -2.42 10.41
CA PRO A 546 -8.06 -2.61 11.55
C PRO A 546 -7.44 -4.02 11.64
N GLU A 547 -8.18 -5.06 11.27
CA GLU A 547 -7.72 -6.47 11.21
C GLU A 547 -6.65 -6.73 10.14
N ARG A 548 -6.53 -5.85 9.14
CA ARG A 548 -5.51 -5.92 8.08
C ARG A 548 -4.28 -5.07 8.40
N LEU A 549 -4.29 -4.29 9.48
CA LEU A 549 -3.17 -3.49 9.94
C LEU A 549 -2.13 -4.34 10.69
N TYR A 550 -1.64 -5.40 10.05
CA TYR A 550 -0.55 -6.25 10.55
C TYR A 550 0.58 -6.27 9.53
N GLU A 551 1.80 -6.57 10.00
CA GLU A 551 2.96 -6.66 9.13
C GLU A 551 3.79 -7.91 9.44
N VAL A 552 4.27 -8.58 8.40
CA VAL A 552 5.25 -9.66 8.53
C VAL A 552 6.51 -9.26 7.78
N ARG A 553 7.61 -9.03 8.51
CA ARG A 553 8.88 -8.56 7.95
C ARG A 553 10.02 -9.53 8.23
N GLN A 554 10.89 -9.69 7.24
CA GLN A 554 12.12 -10.46 7.34
C GLN A 554 13.31 -9.53 7.59
N PHE A 555 14.21 -9.94 8.48
CA PHE A 555 15.46 -9.28 8.76
C PHE A 555 16.58 -10.30 8.66
N GLU A 556 17.68 -9.92 8.00
CA GLU A 556 18.90 -10.71 7.96
C GLU A 556 20.07 -9.84 8.40
N SER A 557 20.74 -10.22 9.49
CA SER A 557 21.94 -9.53 9.96
C SER A 557 22.93 -10.52 10.55
N ASN A 558 24.21 -10.38 10.21
CA ASN A 558 25.30 -11.27 10.65
C ASN A 558 24.94 -12.75 10.51
N GLY A 559 24.17 -13.07 9.46
CA GLY A 559 23.67 -14.39 9.13
C GLY A 559 22.40 -14.84 9.88
N ALA A 560 22.05 -14.20 11.01
CA ALA A 560 20.82 -14.48 11.73
C ALA A 560 19.63 -14.08 10.86
N ARG A 561 18.63 -14.97 10.80
CA ARG A 561 17.39 -14.81 10.03
C ARG A 561 16.24 -14.65 11.00
N VAL A 562 15.62 -13.49 11.00
CA VAL A 562 14.50 -13.16 11.89
C VAL A 562 13.27 -12.82 11.06
N ILE A 563 12.12 -13.38 11.43
CA ILE A 563 10.81 -12.92 10.99
C ILE A 563 10.12 -12.30 12.20
N VAL A 564 9.63 -11.08 12.01
CA VAL A 564 8.77 -10.41 12.98
C VAL A 564 7.36 -10.37 12.41
N ALA A 565 6.40 -10.91 13.16
CA ALA A 565 4.97 -10.72 12.92
C ALA A 565 4.46 -9.67 13.91
N ALA A 566 4.17 -8.48 13.39
CA ALA A 566 3.68 -7.32 14.13
C ALA A 566 2.16 -7.24 13.96
N PHE A 567 1.43 -7.45 15.06
CA PHE A 567 -0.03 -7.50 15.08
C PHE A 567 -0.60 -6.20 15.63
N ASN A 568 -1.65 -5.71 14.99
CA ASN A 568 -2.55 -4.75 15.61
C ASN A 568 -3.43 -5.50 16.62
N SER A 569 -3.16 -5.27 17.90
CA SER A 569 -4.00 -5.79 18.99
C SER A 569 -5.07 -4.81 19.46
N ALA A 570 -5.12 -3.61 18.87
CA ALA A 570 -6.11 -2.58 19.16
C ALA A 570 -7.32 -2.68 18.22
N VAL A 571 -7.66 -3.89 17.79
CA VAL A 571 -8.77 -4.18 16.86
C VAL A 571 -10.06 -4.35 17.64
N LEU A 572 -11.18 -3.84 17.10
CA LEU A 572 -12.53 -3.95 17.68
C LEU A 572 -12.69 -3.31 19.07
N ILE A 573 -11.74 -2.46 19.48
CA ILE A 573 -11.83 -1.74 20.75
C ILE A 573 -12.98 -0.72 20.68
N LYS A 574 -13.79 -0.66 21.75
CA LYS A 574 -14.73 0.44 21.98
C LYS A 574 -14.06 1.49 22.83
N LYS A 575 -14.42 2.77 22.68
CA LYS A 575 -13.88 3.84 23.51
C LYS A 575 -14.03 3.50 25.00
N GLY A 576 -12.92 3.42 25.73
CA GLY A 576 -12.86 3.04 27.14
C GLY A 576 -12.82 1.53 27.42
N ASP A 577 -12.60 0.70 26.40
CA ASP A 577 -12.28 -0.72 26.55
C ASP A 577 -10.75 -0.90 26.47
N ASP A 578 -10.13 -1.34 27.56
CA ASP A 578 -8.67 -1.54 27.63
C ASP A 578 -8.26 -2.97 27.20
N ARG A 579 -9.21 -3.76 26.69
CA ARG A 579 -8.95 -5.13 26.23
C ARG A 579 -8.44 -5.14 24.81
N GLY A 580 -7.36 -5.90 24.59
CA GLY A 580 -6.88 -6.17 23.25
C GLY A 580 -7.59 -7.33 22.57
N TYR A 581 -7.53 -7.33 21.24
CA TYR A 581 -7.96 -8.43 20.38
C TYR A 581 -7.11 -8.45 19.10
N ILE A 582 -6.57 -9.63 18.74
CA ILE A 582 -5.87 -9.80 17.45
C ILE A 582 -6.87 -10.29 16.39
N GLY A 583 -7.69 -11.26 16.75
CA GLY A 583 -8.69 -11.85 15.86
C GLY A 583 -8.14 -12.94 14.96
N THR A 584 -9.02 -13.91 14.66
CA THR A 584 -8.63 -15.13 13.93
C THR A 584 -8.20 -14.80 12.50
N THR A 585 -8.89 -13.89 11.82
CA THR A 585 -8.56 -13.45 10.45
C THR A 585 -7.15 -12.89 10.36
N GLN A 586 -6.81 -11.92 11.23
CA GLN A 586 -5.49 -11.30 11.26
C GLN A 586 -4.41 -12.33 11.56
N LEU A 587 -4.62 -13.16 12.59
CA LEU A 587 -3.69 -14.19 13.01
C LEU A 587 -3.45 -15.22 11.88
N ASP A 588 -4.50 -15.66 11.21
CA ASP A 588 -4.39 -16.60 10.09
C ASP A 588 -3.61 -16.02 8.92
N ASN A 589 -3.93 -14.79 8.51
CA ASN A 589 -3.24 -14.14 7.41
C ASN A 589 -1.74 -13.96 7.71
N ALA A 590 -1.40 -13.48 8.90
CA ALA A 590 -0.01 -13.32 9.32
C ALA A 590 0.73 -14.66 9.37
N LEU A 591 0.13 -15.71 9.95
CA LEU A 591 0.76 -17.02 10.05
C LEU A 591 0.91 -17.73 8.69
N GLN A 592 -0.04 -17.55 7.78
CA GLN A 592 0.08 -18.01 6.39
C GLN A 592 1.22 -17.29 5.67
N GLU A 593 1.36 -15.98 5.88
CA GLU A 593 2.45 -15.21 5.32
C GLU A 593 3.82 -15.64 5.89
N VAL A 594 3.93 -15.82 7.21
CA VAL A 594 5.13 -16.40 7.84
C VAL A 594 5.48 -17.75 7.22
N SER A 595 4.49 -18.62 7.01
CA SER A 595 4.69 -19.95 6.41
C SER A 595 5.13 -19.87 4.95
N ARG A 596 4.62 -18.91 4.18
CA ARG A 596 5.03 -18.64 2.79
C ARG A 596 6.46 -18.11 2.72
N LEU A 597 6.83 -17.27 3.67
CA LEU A 597 8.14 -16.62 3.78
C LEU A 597 9.22 -17.56 4.31
N ASP A 598 8.85 -18.53 5.15
CA ASP A 598 9.75 -19.49 5.77
C ASP A 598 9.18 -20.93 5.77
N PRO A 599 9.02 -21.55 4.58
CA PRO A 599 8.44 -22.89 4.45
C PRO A 599 9.31 -23.98 5.10
N LEU A 600 10.59 -23.70 5.34
CA LEU A 600 11.54 -24.64 5.93
C LEU A 600 11.79 -24.42 7.43
N ASN A 601 11.09 -23.47 8.08
CA ASN A 601 11.27 -23.14 9.50
C ASN A 601 12.73 -22.78 9.88
N GLN A 602 13.39 -21.97 9.05
CA GLN A 602 14.77 -21.53 9.21
C GLN A 602 14.93 -20.18 9.91
N PHE A 603 13.84 -19.43 10.13
CA PHE A 603 13.87 -18.11 10.74
C PHE A 603 13.52 -18.17 12.23
N ILE A 604 14.18 -17.34 13.04
CA ILE A 604 13.72 -16.99 14.38
C ILE A 604 12.43 -16.18 14.24
N ARG A 605 11.36 -16.60 14.92
CA ARG A 605 10.04 -15.98 14.82
C ARG A 605 9.70 -15.21 16.08
N ILE A 606 9.46 -13.90 15.92
CA ILE A 606 9.12 -12.96 16.99
C ILE A 606 7.73 -12.42 16.72
N ALA A 607 6.84 -12.50 17.71
CA ALA A 607 5.53 -11.86 17.68
C ALA A 607 5.60 -10.52 18.41
N VAL A 608 4.93 -9.49 17.90
CA VAL A 608 4.81 -8.18 18.55
C VAL A 608 3.34 -7.79 18.56
N PHE A 609 2.81 -7.43 19.72
CA PHE A 609 1.45 -6.92 19.91
C PHE A 609 1.46 -6.01 21.14
N HIS A 610 0.51 -5.07 21.25
CA HIS A 610 0.51 -4.12 22.35
C HIS A 610 -0.01 -4.73 23.66
N HIS A 611 -1.17 -5.39 23.60
CA HIS A 611 -1.83 -5.99 24.77
C HIS A 611 -1.21 -7.35 25.13
N HIS A 612 -1.19 -7.68 26.43
CA HIS A 612 -0.39 -8.79 26.94
C HIS A 612 -1.04 -10.18 26.74
N LEU A 613 -0.19 -11.19 26.52
CA LEU A 613 -0.58 -12.61 26.38
C LEU A 613 -0.77 -13.35 27.71
N VAL A 614 -0.15 -12.84 28.76
CA VAL A 614 -0.03 -13.47 30.08
C VAL A 614 -0.31 -12.42 31.16
N PRO A 615 -0.85 -12.80 32.33
CA PRO A 615 -1.07 -11.85 33.41
C PRO A 615 0.27 -11.25 33.87
N VAL A 616 0.37 -9.92 33.93
CA VAL A 616 1.61 -9.22 34.32
C VAL A 616 1.53 -8.60 35.71
N HIS A 617 0.34 -8.58 36.31
CA HIS A 617 0.11 -8.11 37.67
C HIS A 617 -0.61 -9.17 38.53
N SER A 618 -0.26 -9.29 39.81
CA SER A 618 -0.83 -10.30 40.73
C SER A 618 -2.35 -10.18 40.91
N GLY A 619 -2.90 -8.97 40.78
CA GLY A 619 -4.34 -8.72 40.76
C GLY A 619 -5.07 -9.22 39.50
N GLU A 620 -4.38 -9.33 38.35
CA GLU A 620 -5.00 -9.80 37.09
C GLU A 620 -5.27 -11.31 37.10
N ALA A 621 -4.52 -12.07 37.90
CA ALA A 621 -4.72 -13.50 38.08
C ALA A 621 -5.95 -13.82 38.96
N THR A 622 -6.46 -12.86 39.73
CA THR A 622 -7.49 -13.06 40.76
C THR A 622 -8.74 -12.20 40.59
N ILE A 623 -8.64 -11.04 39.91
CA ILE A 623 -9.74 -10.08 39.75
C ILE A 623 -9.71 -9.57 38.30
N ARG A 624 -10.61 -10.14 37.48
CA ARG A 624 -10.97 -9.70 36.12
C ARG A 624 -9.81 -9.51 35.11
N ALA A 625 -9.77 -10.41 34.12
CA ALA A 625 -8.90 -10.37 32.94
C ALA A 625 -9.21 -9.21 31.97
N GLU A 626 -9.42 -7.99 32.48
CA GLU A 626 -9.86 -6.81 31.71
C GLU A 626 -8.74 -6.15 30.90
N ALA A 627 -7.48 -6.57 31.03
CA ALA A 627 -6.35 -6.02 30.24
C ALA A 627 -5.62 -7.06 29.36
N LEU A 628 -5.97 -8.35 29.52
CA LEU A 628 -5.42 -9.43 28.69
C LEU A 628 -6.01 -9.35 27.28
N LEU A 629 -5.24 -9.83 26.29
CA LEU A 629 -5.81 -10.20 25.01
C LEU A 629 -7.01 -11.13 25.24
N THR A 630 -8.18 -10.73 24.73
CA THR A 630 -9.42 -11.51 24.88
C THR A 630 -9.33 -12.88 24.21
N ASP A 631 -8.48 -13.00 23.19
CA ASP A 631 -8.13 -14.22 22.48
C ASP A 631 -6.73 -14.78 22.84
N ALA A 632 -6.15 -14.37 23.98
CA ALA A 632 -4.80 -14.80 24.41
C ALA A 632 -4.57 -16.32 24.34
N PRO A 633 -5.48 -17.21 24.80
CA PRO A 633 -5.24 -18.65 24.73
C PRO A 633 -5.10 -19.16 23.29
N ALA A 634 -5.94 -18.66 22.37
CA ALA A 634 -5.91 -19.04 20.97
C ALA A 634 -4.64 -18.51 20.28
N VAL A 635 -4.29 -17.24 20.50
CA VAL A 635 -3.05 -16.63 19.98
C VAL A 635 -1.84 -17.42 20.47
N LYS A 636 -1.72 -17.66 21.78
CA LYS A 636 -0.61 -18.41 22.37
C LYS A 636 -0.45 -19.81 21.76
N GLN A 637 -1.55 -20.58 21.66
CA GLN A 637 -1.52 -21.91 21.05
C GLN A 637 -1.06 -21.88 19.58
N ARG A 638 -1.50 -20.87 18.83
CA ARG A 638 -1.16 -20.72 17.41
C ARG A 638 0.28 -20.28 17.21
N LEU A 639 0.81 -19.41 18.07
CA LEU A 639 2.22 -19.03 18.09
C LEU A 639 3.13 -20.24 18.38
N TYR A 640 2.77 -21.11 19.33
CA TYR A 640 3.49 -22.36 19.57
C TYR A 640 3.51 -23.26 18.34
N LYS A 641 2.34 -23.53 17.74
CA LYS A 641 2.25 -24.35 16.51
C LYS A 641 3.06 -23.76 15.36
N ALA A 642 3.12 -22.44 15.27
CA ALA A 642 3.92 -21.71 14.29
C ALA A 642 5.37 -21.47 14.73
N LYS A 643 5.85 -22.11 15.80
CA LYS A 643 7.24 -22.10 16.26
C LYS A 643 7.80 -20.70 16.56
N PHE A 644 6.96 -19.81 17.07
CA PHE A 644 7.42 -18.54 17.63
C PHE A 644 8.14 -18.79 18.95
N ILE A 645 9.29 -18.12 19.13
CA ILE A 645 10.13 -18.29 20.33
C ILE A 645 10.14 -17.06 21.23
N MET A 646 9.65 -15.93 20.73
CA MET A 646 9.62 -14.66 21.46
C MET A 646 8.34 -13.89 21.15
N ALA A 647 7.79 -13.24 22.18
CA ALA A 647 6.66 -12.33 22.10
C ALA A 647 6.98 -11.02 22.84
N LEU A 648 6.83 -9.88 22.17
CA LEU A 648 7.06 -8.54 22.72
C LEU A 648 5.75 -7.79 22.89
N HIS A 649 5.57 -7.12 24.04
CA HIS A 649 4.36 -6.32 24.31
C HIS A 649 4.57 -5.13 25.28
N GLY A 650 3.49 -4.36 25.47
CA GLY A 650 3.41 -3.18 26.37
C GLY A 650 2.12 -3.14 27.20
N HIS A 651 1.42 -2.00 27.16
CA HIS A 651 0.06 -1.69 27.65
C HIS A 651 -0.06 -1.40 29.16
N ARG A 652 0.54 -2.21 30.02
CA ARG A 652 0.35 -2.09 31.49
C ARG A 652 1.43 -1.29 32.19
N HIS A 653 2.34 -0.69 31.43
CA HIS A 653 3.50 0.04 31.93
C HIS A 653 4.39 -0.77 32.91
N GLN A 654 4.22 -2.09 32.98
CA GLN A 654 4.95 -3.01 33.86
C GLN A 654 5.96 -3.83 33.04
N GLY A 655 7.24 -3.66 33.36
CA GLY A 655 8.31 -4.46 32.76
C GLY A 655 8.27 -5.89 33.29
N HIS A 656 8.22 -6.88 32.41
CA HIS A 656 8.18 -8.28 32.80
C HIS A 656 8.90 -9.17 31.77
N GLU A 657 9.42 -10.31 32.21
CA GLU A 657 9.97 -11.31 31.31
C GLU A 657 9.84 -12.73 31.88
N GLU A 658 9.14 -13.60 31.16
CA GLU A 658 8.93 -15.00 31.54
C GLU A 658 9.03 -15.94 30.34
N MET A 659 9.30 -17.22 30.62
CA MET A 659 9.24 -18.29 29.62
C MET A 659 8.01 -19.15 29.90
N VAL A 660 7.12 -19.21 28.93
CA VAL A 660 5.94 -20.09 28.96
C VAL A 660 6.12 -21.25 27.99
N SER A 661 5.53 -22.40 28.31
CA SER A 661 5.60 -23.60 27.47
C SER A 661 4.27 -24.35 27.43
N ASP A 662 4.04 -25.09 26.34
CA ASP A 662 2.97 -26.10 26.25
C ASP A 662 3.50 -27.54 26.47
N GLY A 663 4.74 -27.68 26.92
CA GLY A 663 5.45 -28.95 27.11
C GLY A 663 6.35 -29.33 25.93
N GLU A 664 6.04 -28.87 24.71
CA GLU A 664 6.82 -29.16 23.50
C GLU A 664 7.56 -27.92 22.98
N ASN A 665 6.89 -26.77 23.00
CA ASN A 665 7.40 -25.49 22.53
C ASN A 665 7.51 -24.51 23.69
N SER A 666 8.47 -23.59 23.60
CA SER A 666 8.67 -22.52 24.59
C SER A 666 8.63 -21.16 23.91
N LEU A 667 8.01 -20.19 24.58
CA LEU A 667 7.87 -18.82 24.14
C LEU A 667 8.35 -17.90 25.28
N VAL A 668 9.33 -17.05 24.99
CA VAL A 668 9.78 -16.00 25.92
C VAL A 668 8.88 -14.78 25.71
N VAL A 669 8.10 -14.41 26.72
CA VAL A 669 7.21 -13.25 26.69
C VAL A 669 7.90 -12.09 27.42
N ILE A 670 8.02 -10.93 26.77
CA ILE A 670 8.75 -9.77 27.28
C ILE A 670 7.86 -8.53 27.19
N GLY A 671 7.50 -7.98 28.35
CA GLY A 671 6.83 -6.69 28.49
C GLY A 671 7.84 -5.56 28.63
N CYS A 672 7.70 -4.48 27.85
CA CYS A 672 8.62 -3.35 27.89
C CYS A 672 8.55 -2.53 29.19
N GLY A 673 7.40 -2.50 29.86
CA GLY A 673 7.09 -1.42 30.78
C GLY A 673 6.65 -0.18 30.02
N SER A 674 6.94 1.02 30.55
CA SER A 674 6.72 2.27 29.83
C SER A 674 8.03 3.02 29.64
N SER A 675 8.29 3.48 28.42
CA SER A 675 9.50 4.25 28.13
C SER A 675 9.36 5.74 28.44
N SER A 676 8.15 6.29 28.52
CA SER A 676 7.98 7.72 28.78
C SER A 676 6.65 8.16 29.40
N VAL A 677 5.89 7.31 30.10
CA VAL A 677 4.62 7.71 30.74
C VAL A 677 4.86 8.39 32.10
N VAL A 678 4.05 9.40 32.41
CA VAL A 678 4.08 10.10 33.72
C VAL A 678 3.64 9.20 34.87
N VAL A 679 4.16 9.47 36.08
CA VAL A 679 3.86 8.72 37.32
C VAL A 679 2.36 8.53 37.60
N PRO A 680 1.47 9.54 37.41
CA PRO A 680 0.03 9.34 37.64
C PRO A 680 -0.61 8.23 36.80
N GLU A 681 -0.06 7.92 35.62
CA GLU A 681 -0.58 6.87 34.74
C GLU A 681 0.18 5.54 34.92
N ARG A 682 1.51 5.56 35.04
CA ARG A 682 2.32 4.33 35.22
C ARG A 682 2.41 3.81 36.66
N GLY A 683 1.95 4.58 37.64
CA GLY A 683 2.12 4.28 39.06
C GLY A 683 3.60 4.29 39.50
N SER A 684 3.97 3.36 40.38
CA SER A 684 5.34 3.28 40.95
C SER A 684 6.37 2.61 40.04
N GLN A 685 5.97 2.11 38.87
CA GLN A 685 6.85 1.42 37.92
C GLN A 685 7.85 2.39 37.29
N PRO A 686 9.16 2.11 37.23
CA PRO A 686 10.14 3.01 36.61
C PRO A 686 9.91 3.17 35.09
N LEU A 687 10.44 4.25 34.51
CA LEU A 687 10.58 4.33 33.06
C LEU A 687 11.59 3.28 32.59
N GLN A 688 11.27 2.55 31.52
CA GLN A 688 12.03 1.40 31.06
C GLN A 688 12.08 1.31 29.52
N PHE A 689 13.23 0.87 29.00
CA PHE A 689 13.31 0.19 27.71
C PHE A 689 14.16 -1.08 27.81
N ASN A 690 14.08 -1.95 26.80
CA ASN A 690 14.82 -3.21 26.79
C ASN A 690 15.85 -3.25 25.67
N ARG A 691 17.04 -3.79 25.96
CA ARG A 691 17.99 -4.32 24.97
C ARG A 691 17.89 -5.84 24.97
N ILE A 692 17.68 -6.43 23.80
CA ILE A 692 17.50 -7.87 23.63
C ILE A 692 18.53 -8.38 22.63
N ALA A 693 19.40 -9.28 23.07
CA ALA A 693 20.38 -9.95 22.22
C ALA A 693 19.97 -11.40 21.98
N ILE A 694 19.98 -11.83 20.72
CA ILE A 694 19.63 -13.18 20.28
C ILE A 694 20.86 -13.84 19.68
N GLN A 695 21.31 -14.92 20.30
CA GLN A 695 22.48 -15.68 19.88
C GLN A 695 22.08 -17.09 19.42
N LEU A 696 22.43 -17.41 18.17
CA LEU A 696 22.20 -18.73 17.59
C LEU A 696 23.31 -19.69 18.00
N MET A 697 23.01 -20.56 18.95
CA MET A 697 23.89 -21.67 19.36
C MET A 697 23.70 -22.88 18.43
N LYS A 698 24.52 -23.94 18.56
CA LYS A 698 24.36 -25.16 17.74
C LYS A 698 22.95 -25.75 17.89
N GLU A 699 22.52 -25.98 19.13
CA GLU A 699 21.29 -26.71 19.45
C GLU A 699 20.15 -25.82 19.97
N ASN A 700 20.45 -24.62 20.47
CA ASN A 700 19.48 -23.71 21.09
C ASN A 700 19.59 -22.28 20.55
N VAL A 701 18.63 -21.43 20.93
CA VAL A 701 18.69 -19.98 20.79
C VAL A 701 18.79 -19.38 22.19
N ALA A 702 19.82 -18.60 22.45
CA ALA A 702 19.95 -17.85 23.69
C ALA A 702 19.36 -16.44 23.50
N ILE A 703 18.45 -16.04 24.40
CA ILE A 703 17.80 -14.72 24.41
C ILE A 703 18.21 -14.03 25.70
N GLN A 704 18.98 -12.96 25.58
CA GLN A 704 19.44 -12.16 26.72
C GLN A 704 18.68 -10.83 26.74
N VAL A 705 18.01 -10.56 27.86
CA VAL A 705 17.20 -9.35 28.08
C VAL A 705 17.87 -8.49 29.13
N THR A 706 18.24 -7.27 28.74
CA THR A 706 18.83 -6.24 29.61
C THR A 706 17.85 -5.08 29.70
N LYS A 707 17.34 -4.81 30.91
CA LYS A 707 16.42 -3.70 31.17
C LYS A 707 17.19 -2.43 31.50
N TYR A 708 16.81 -1.30 30.92
CA TYR A 708 17.37 0.01 31.23
C TYR A 708 16.32 0.85 31.95
N TYR A 709 16.63 1.32 33.15
CA TYR A 709 15.75 2.18 33.94
C TYR A 709 16.23 3.62 33.92
N PHE A 710 15.31 4.57 33.71
CA PHE A 710 15.66 5.99 33.78
C PHE A 710 15.78 6.43 35.23
N ASP A 711 16.99 6.85 35.62
CA ASP A 711 17.25 7.45 36.92
C ASP A 711 16.96 8.95 36.83
N THR A 712 15.82 9.37 37.39
CA THR A 712 15.36 10.75 37.34
C THR A 712 16.21 11.72 38.14
N ALA A 713 17.09 11.23 39.03
CA ALA A 713 17.95 12.10 39.84
C ALA A 713 19.21 12.54 39.09
N VAL A 714 19.71 11.71 38.18
CA VAL A 714 20.90 12.00 37.36
C VAL A 714 20.59 12.10 35.87
N GLU A 715 19.32 11.91 35.49
CA GLU A 715 18.82 11.98 34.11
C GLU A 715 19.50 11.01 33.14
N GLU A 716 19.78 9.79 33.59
CA GLU A 716 20.46 8.75 32.81
C GLU A 716 19.72 7.41 32.81
N TRP A 717 19.78 6.68 31.70
CA TRP A 717 19.34 5.29 31.64
C TRP A 717 20.42 4.36 32.22
N LYS A 718 20.05 3.51 33.18
CA LYS A 718 20.95 2.57 33.86
C LYS A 718 20.55 1.13 33.59
N ALA A 719 21.52 0.32 33.18
CA ALA A 719 21.33 -1.10 32.91
C ALA A 719 21.09 -1.90 34.20
N GLN A 720 20.20 -2.88 34.12
CA GLN A 720 20.08 -3.96 35.10
C GLN A 720 20.87 -5.20 34.64
N PRO A 721 21.21 -6.12 35.56
CA PRO A 721 21.78 -7.41 35.20
C PRO A 721 20.89 -8.14 34.18
N ALA A 722 21.52 -8.66 33.13
CA ALA A 722 20.80 -9.30 32.05
C ALA A 722 20.23 -10.66 32.48
N LYS A 723 18.99 -10.96 32.06
CA LYS A 723 18.37 -12.27 32.24
C LYS A 723 18.49 -13.06 30.93
N THR A 724 18.97 -14.30 31.03
CA THR A 724 19.18 -15.17 29.85
C THR A 724 18.18 -16.31 29.84
N PHE A 725 17.54 -16.52 28.70
CA PHE A 725 16.65 -17.64 28.40
C PHE A 725 17.27 -18.51 27.32
N SER A 726 17.14 -19.84 27.43
CA SER A 726 17.57 -20.78 26.40
C SER A 726 16.36 -21.51 25.84
N VAL A 727 16.10 -21.34 24.55
CA VAL A 727 14.99 -21.98 23.84
C VAL A 727 15.55 -23.04 22.91
N SER A 728 15.04 -24.27 23.00
CA SER A 728 15.47 -25.38 22.14
C SER A 728 15.16 -25.09 20.66
N LYS A 729 16.09 -25.39 19.75
CA LYS A 729 15.74 -25.45 18.32
C LYS A 729 14.94 -26.71 18.10
N ALA A 730 13.68 -26.59 17.73
CA ALA A 730 12.83 -27.73 17.38
C ALA A 730 13.41 -28.48 16.15
N HIS A 731 14.30 -29.44 16.39
CA HIS A 731 14.85 -30.39 15.40
C HIS A 731 14.88 -31.82 15.96
N LYS A 732 13.69 -32.41 15.99
CA LYS A 732 13.40 -33.80 15.60
C LYS A 732 12.07 -33.67 14.84
N GLU A 733 11.92 -33.94 13.55
CA GLU A 733 12.44 -35.00 12.69
C GLU A 733 12.88 -34.47 11.31
#